data_AF-A0A926W907-F1
#
_entry.id   AF-A0A926W907-F1
#
_cell.length_a   1.000
_cell.length_b   1.000
_cell.length_c   1.000
_cell.angle_alpha   90.00
_cell.angle_beta   90.00
_cell.angle_gamma   90.00
#
_symmetry.space_group_name_H-M   'P 1'
#
loop_
_entity.id
_entity.type
_entity.pdbx_description
1 polymer ?
#
loop_
_entity_poly.entity_id
_entity_poly.type
_entity_poly.pdbx_seq_one_letter_code
_entity_poly.pdbx_strand_id
1 'polypeptide(L)'
;MTGKLVTLKLEGDLEQAGFQATLEIGPEGERPAIEVLGALPSNPELLKALESWQQSYHSLKGPTRIKPKEIVYLGSIHSLETCQQSAKTLRQRLKHWMASDPFRSIDQKLREELQREDTVRVLIRTASAQLHQMPWHLWDIVDRYPKAEVALSLPAFERRENPAPTRHAPVVKILAILGHSAGIDVAIDRQLLESLPQAAVTFLVEPQRQQINDQLWEAPWDILFFAGHSETVETTGRIHLNPEESLSLEELKYGLKQAITQGLQLAIFNSCEGLGLAYTLKELGLPYMIVMREPVPDRIAQVFLRHFLQAYAAGSSLYLAERQARERLQGLEGEFPCASWLPAIFQAMPDAPPDWQHLQQPKPAQSPTKPQESVPLTLPVVMLTSLAAAVLVGASRWLGVLQPLELKALDWLMGQRPTEILPERVLVVEATEADLNEYGYPLPDAVLAQAIQKLQKYQPRVIGLDIFRAQLDPASPQLGQLLGETDNLIALCSVGTPDNPNKPGIPSPPNVPDERLGFSNVVVDPDGVIRRHLLFMQPSSNSPCATRFALSTLVAFHYLEQADIHPENLADHRLQLGKATFAPLESNTGPYHQADHWGFQVLLNYSRTRSAPRSLSLSALLRDEVVLENLADQVVLLGVTAPISNPTDYFLTPFGARQWPLQKTSGVFLQAEMAHHLIAAAMDERPVLTALPGWAEGLWLVGWALIGGGIGWKLSRFKLWSLGLGVSIVLLYGACLGLLIQGLWVPLVPAALALVGSSSGLLLYRVQKNRPA
;
A
#
# COMPACT_ATOMS: atom_id res chain seq x y z
N MET A 1 -25.33 1.42 -31.58
CA MET A 1 -24.50 0.20 -31.63
C MET A 1 -23.85 0.06 -30.26
N THR A 2 -24.02 -1.07 -29.61
CA THR A 2 -23.45 -1.33 -28.28
C THR A 2 -22.01 -1.80 -28.42
N GLY A 3 -21.06 -1.05 -27.86
CA GLY A 3 -19.69 -1.52 -27.73
C GLY A 3 -19.63 -2.62 -26.67
N LYS A 4 -18.98 -3.75 -26.99
CA LYS A 4 -18.77 -4.87 -26.07
C LYS A 4 -17.28 -5.05 -25.80
N LEU A 5 -16.94 -5.27 -24.54
CA LEU A 5 -15.60 -5.66 -24.12
C LEU A 5 -15.62 -7.14 -23.71
N VAL A 6 -14.76 -7.93 -24.35
CA VAL A 6 -14.50 -9.32 -24.04
C VAL A 6 -13.08 -9.40 -23.48
N THR A 7 -12.90 -9.95 -22.29
CA THR A 7 -11.58 -10.22 -21.72
C THR A 7 -11.40 -11.72 -21.51
N LEU A 8 -10.40 -12.30 -22.17
CA LEU A 8 -10.00 -13.69 -21.98
C LEU A 8 -8.70 -13.72 -21.15
N LYS A 9 -8.82 -14.07 -19.87
CA LYS A 9 -7.67 -14.24 -18.96
C LYS A 9 -7.14 -15.66 -19.09
N LEU A 10 -5.84 -15.81 -19.33
CA LEU A 10 -5.16 -17.08 -19.52
C LEU A 10 -3.98 -17.19 -18.54
N GLU A 11 -4.09 -18.11 -17.59
CA GLU A 11 -3.10 -18.37 -16.54
C GLU A 11 -2.58 -19.81 -16.66
N GLY A 12 -1.27 -19.97 -16.82
CA GLY A 12 -0.62 -21.26 -17.03
C GLY A 12 0.49 -21.20 -18.08
N ASP A 13 0.77 -22.33 -18.70
CA ASP A 13 1.84 -22.49 -19.70
C ASP A 13 1.41 -23.39 -20.86
N LEU A 14 2.01 -23.17 -22.04
CA LEU A 14 1.62 -23.89 -23.26
C LEU A 14 2.24 -25.29 -23.36
N GLU A 15 3.29 -25.60 -22.61
CA GLU A 15 4.09 -26.81 -22.81
C GLU A 15 3.62 -27.99 -21.96
N GLN A 16 3.35 -27.76 -20.67
CA GLN A 16 3.12 -28.80 -19.67
C GLN A 16 1.70 -28.78 -19.11
N ALA A 17 1.25 -27.66 -18.54
CA ALA A 17 0.00 -27.64 -17.78
C ALA A 17 -1.24 -27.20 -18.59
N GLY A 18 -1.05 -26.47 -19.69
CA GLY A 18 -2.13 -25.74 -20.34
C GLY A 18 -2.48 -24.46 -19.59
N PHE A 19 -3.58 -23.81 -19.97
CA PHE A 19 -4.05 -22.57 -19.37
C PHE A 19 -5.43 -22.75 -18.74
N GLN A 20 -5.59 -22.25 -17.51
CA GLN A 20 -6.90 -21.92 -16.98
C GLN A 20 -7.40 -20.67 -17.68
N ALA A 21 -8.63 -20.72 -18.19
CA ALA A 21 -9.22 -19.65 -18.98
C ALA A 21 -10.43 -19.06 -18.25
N THR A 22 -10.42 -17.73 -18.04
CA THR A 22 -11.56 -16.99 -17.52
C THR A 22 -12.03 -15.98 -18.54
N LEU A 23 -13.28 -16.08 -18.96
CA LEU A 23 -13.93 -15.18 -19.88
C LEU A 23 -14.77 -14.16 -19.12
N GLU A 24 -14.57 -12.87 -19.39
CA GLU A 24 -15.43 -11.79 -18.94
C GLU A 24 -16.06 -11.07 -20.14
N ILE A 25 -17.37 -10.79 -20.09
CA ILE A 25 -18.08 -10.01 -21.11
C ILE A 25 -18.87 -8.88 -20.45
N GLY A 26 -18.79 -7.67 -21.02
CA GLY A 26 -19.61 -6.54 -20.57
C GLY A 26 -19.72 -5.42 -21.61
N PRO A 27 -20.59 -4.42 -21.38
CA PRO A 27 -20.57 -3.18 -22.13
C PRO A 27 -19.23 -2.46 -21.99
N GLU A 28 -18.78 -1.77 -23.04
CA GLU A 28 -17.56 -0.96 -22.94
C GLU A 28 -17.70 0.15 -21.90
N GLY A 29 -16.68 0.30 -21.04
CA GLY A 29 -16.65 1.34 -20.00
C GLY A 29 -17.38 0.96 -18.70
N GLU A 30 -18.03 -0.20 -18.65
CA GLU A 30 -18.73 -0.73 -17.48
C GLU A 30 -18.03 -1.97 -16.91
N ARG A 31 -18.48 -2.44 -15.74
CA ARG A 31 -18.01 -3.70 -15.16
C ARG A 31 -18.51 -4.88 -16.01
N PRO A 32 -17.77 -6.01 -16.07
CA PRO A 32 -18.25 -7.18 -16.79
C PRO A 32 -19.56 -7.66 -16.18
N ALA A 33 -20.52 -7.97 -17.03
CA ALA A 33 -21.83 -8.49 -16.65
C ALA A 33 -21.82 -10.01 -16.52
N ILE A 34 -20.87 -10.67 -17.19
CA ILE A 34 -20.79 -12.13 -17.33
C ILE A 34 -19.35 -12.57 -17.07
N GLU A 35 -19.21 -13.66 -16.31
CA GLU A 35 -17.95 -14.37 -16.09
C GLU A 35 -18.16 -15.88 -16.32
N VAL A 36 -17.26 -16.52 -17.07
CA VAL A 36 -17.30 -17.97 -17.36
C VAL A 36 -15.91 -18.57 -17.27
N LEU A 37 -15.81 -19.74 -16.63
CA LEU A 37 -14.57 -20.51 -16.52
C LEU A 37 -14.48 -21.58 -17.62
N GLY A 38 -13.27 -21.85 -18.06
CA GLY A 38 -12.90 -22.91 -18.99
C GLY A 38 -11.41 -23.19 -18.93
N ALA A 39 -10.88 -23.95 -19.88
CA ALA A 39 -9.45 -24.20 -19.96
C ALA A 39 -9.00 -24.38 -21.41
N LEU A 40 -7.71 -24.19 -21.67
CA LEU A 40 -7.04 -24.58 -22.90
C LEU A 40 -5.97 -25.62 -22.56
N PRO A 41 -5.94 -26.78 -23.23
CA PRO A 41 -4.99 -27.84 -22.89
C PRO A 41 -3.55 -27.46 -23.24
N SER A 42 -2.56 -28.10 -22.64
CA SER A 42 -1.16 -28.00 -23.07
C SER A 42 -1.03 -28.39 -24.55
N ASN A 43 -0.26 -27.64 -25.33
CA ASN A 43 -0.05 -27.89 -26.74
C ASN A 43 1.38 -27.52 -27.17
N PRO A 44 2.39 -28.31 -26.80
CA PRO A 44 3.78 -28.06 -27.19
C PRO A 44 3.98 -28.06 -28.71
N GLU A 45 3.12 -28.75 -29.46
CA GLU A 45 3.15 -28.74 -30.92
C GLU A 45 2.67 -27.41 -31.54
N LEU A 46 1.80 -26.67 -30.85
CA LEU A 46 1.44 -25.32 -31.24
C LEU A 46 2.62 -24.36 -31.03
N LEU A 47 3.36 -24.52 -29.92
CA LEU A 47 4.57 -23.75 -29.66
C LEU A 47 5.63 -24.01 -30.74
N LYS A 48 5.92 -25.27 -31.06
CA LYS A 48 6.84 -25.63 -32.15
C LYS A 48 6.41 -25.04 -33.50
N ALA A 49 5.11 -24.97 -33.77
CA ALA A 49 4.61 -24.37 -35.00
C ALA A 49 4.78 -22.85 -35.02
N LEU A 50 4.66 -22.18 -33.87
CA LEU A 50 4.97 -20.76 -33.72
C LEU A 50 6.46 -20.50 -33.99
N GLU A 51 7.34 -21.24 -33.31
CA GLU A 51 8.80 -21.14 -33.49
C GLU A 51 9.23 -21.45 -34.92
N SER A 52 8.66 -22.49 -35.54
CA SER A 52 8.95 -22.86 -36.92
C SER A 52 8.53 -21.76 -37.90
N TRP A 53 7.38 -21.10 -37.67
CA TRP A 53 6.96 -19.97 -38.47
C TRP A 53 7.86 -18.74 -38.25
N GLN A 54 8.26 -18.44 -37.01
CA GLN A 54 9.17 -17.33 -36.73
C GLN A 54 10.52 -17.53 -37.41
N GLN A 55 11.10 -18.72 -37.30
CA GLN A 55 12.37 -19.07 -37.95
C GLN A 55 12.29 -18.94 -39.48
N SER A 56 11.21 -19.44 -40.08
CA SER A 56 11.03 -19.33 -41.53
C SER A 56 10.77 -17.89 -41.96
N TYR A 57 10.01 -17.11 -41.17
CA TYR A 57 9.75 -15.70 -41.40
C TYR A 57 11.04 -14.85 -41.30
N HIS A 58 11.85 -15.04 -40.26
CA HIS A 58 13.14 -14.33 -40.10
C HIS A 58 14.15 -14.70 -41.19
N SER A 59 14.00 -15.87 -41.80
CA SER A 59 14.81 -16.26 -42.95
C SER A 59 14.45 -15.52 -44.25
N LEU A 60 13.25 -14.89 -44.31
CA LEU A 60 12.83 -14.07 -45.44
C LEU A 60 13.60 -12.74 -45.43
N LYS A 61 14.59 -12.63 -46.31
CA LYS A 61 15.49 -11.46 -46.38
C LYS A 61 14.84 -10.29 -47.15
N GLY A 62 14.89 -9.09 -46.56
CA GLY A 62 14.52 -7.79 -47.16
C GLY A 62 14.97 -6.63 -46.27
N PRO A 63 14.90 -5.36 -46.71
CA PRO A 63 15.15 -4.20 -45.85
C PRO A 63 14.08 -4.17 -44.74
N THR A 64 14.45 -4.63 -43.57
CA THR A 64 13.65 -4.56 -42.35
C THR A 64 14.13 -3.40 -41.50
N ARG A 65 13.28 -2.90 -40.62
CA ARG A 65 13.65 -1.87 -39.64
C ARG A 65 14.52 -2.43 -38.48
N ILE A 66 15.42 -3.39 -38.77
CA ILE A 66 16.47 -3.93 -37.86
C ILE A 66 17.84 -3.45 -38.34
N LYS A 67 18.81 -3.28 -37.43
CA LYS A 67 20.20 -2.95 -37.76
C LYS A 67 20.77 -3.91 -38.83
N PRO A 68 21.25 -3.41 -39.98
CA PRO A 68 21.82 -4.26 -41.02
C PRO A 68 23.16 -4.86 -40.54
N LYS A 69 23.23 -6.18 -40.40
CA LYS A 69 24.50 -6.92 -40.52
C LYS A 69 24.70 -7.21 -42.00
N GLU A 70 25.84 -6.81 -42.56
CA GLU A 70 26.22 -7.01 -43.96
C GLU A 70 26.01 -8.47 -44.40
N ILE A 71 24.94 -8.76 -45.15
CA ILE A 71 24.83 -9.99 -45.96
C ILE A 71 24.05 -9.68 -47.24
N VAL A 72 24.67 -10.03 -48.36
CA VAL A 72 24.22 -9.89 -49.76
C VAL A 72 22.91 -10.65 -50.06
N TYR A 73 22.14 -10.08 -51.00
CA TYR A 73 20.74 -10.34 -51.37
C TYR A 73 20.48 -11.59 -52.22
N LEU A 74 19.36 -12.27 -51.92
CA LEU A 74 18.30 -12.86 -52.79
C LEU A 74 17.63 -14.04 -52.06
N GLY A 75 16.39 -13.86 -51.59
CA GLY A 75 15.56 -14.96 -51.07
C GLY A 75 15.13 -15.88 -52.20
N SER A 76 15.33 -17.19 -52.04
CA SER A 76 14.88 -18.20 -53.02
C SER A 76 13.37 -18.44 -52.91
N ILE A 77 12.69 -18.79 -54.01
CA ILE A 77 11.25 -19.14 -54.03
C ILE A 77 10.90 -20.18 -52.95
N HIS A 78 11.81 -21.12 -52.70
CA HIS A 78 11.67 -22.16 -51.68
C HIS A 78 11.50 -21.60 -50.25
N SER A 79 12.13 -20.47 -49.91
CA SER A 79 12.01 -19.85 -48.59
C SER A 79 10.62 -19.25 -48.34
N LEU A 80 10.02 -18.63 -49.36
CA LEU A 80 8.66 -18.08 -49.32
C LEU A 80 7.61 -19.19 -49.14
N GLU A 81 7.70 -20.26 -49.93
CA GLU A 81 6.80 -21.42 -49.81
C GLU A 81 6.90 -22.09 -48.44
N THR A 82 8.12 -22.21 -47.91
CA THR A 82 8.36 -22.76 -46.57
C THR A 82 7.67 -21.92 -45.50
N CYS A 83 7.82 -20.58 -45.56
CA CYS A 83 7.15 -19.67 -44.62
C CYS A 83 5.63 -19.73 -44.73
N GLN A 84 5.09 -19.79 -45.95
CA GLN A 84 3.65 -19.93 -46.16
C GLN A 84 3.12 -21.26 -45.62
N GLN A 85 3.90 -22.34 -45.74
CA GLN A 85 3.51 -23.65 -45.24
C GLN A 85 3.54 -23.70 -43.70
N SER A 86 4.60 -23.21 -43.06
CA SER A 86 4.66 -23.13 -41.59
C SER A 86 3.55 -22.23 -41.03
N ALA A 87 3.22 -21.13 -41.72
CA ALA A 87 2.08 -20.28 -41.39
C ALA A 87 0.74 -21.02 -41.45
N LYS A 88 0.49 -21.80 -42.51
CA LYS A 88 -0.72 -22.65 -42.60
C LYS A 88 -0.80 -23.63 -41.44
N THR A 89 0.31 -24.29 -41.09
CA THR A 89 0.39 -25.20 -39.94
C THR A 89 0.07 -24.49 -38.63
N LEU A 90 0.67 -23.33 -38.37
CA LEU A 90 0.39 -22.53 -37.17
C LEU A 90 -1.10 -22.15 -37.09
N ARG A 91 -1.68 -21.64 -38.18
CA ARG A 91 -3.10 -21.28 -38.26
C ARG A 91 -4.01 -22.47 -37.94
N GLN A 92 -3.73 -23.63 -38.52
CA GLN A 92 -4.51 -24.85 -38.29
C GLN A 92 -4.42 -25.32 -36.84
N ARG A 93 -3.21 -25.33 -36.26
CA ARG A 93 -3.00 -25.74 -34.87
C ARG A 93 -3.66 -24.77 -33.88
N LEU A 94 -3.57 -23.47 -34.12
CA LEU A 94 -4.25 -22.46 -33.30
C LEU A 94 -5.77 -22.64 -33.34
N LYS A 95 -6.35 -22.81 -34.53
CA LYS A 95 -7.80 -23.06 -34.68
C LYS A 95 -8.23 -24.36 -33.99
N HIS A 96 -7.45 -25.42 -34.11
CA HIS A 96 -7.73 -26.69 -33.45
C HIS A 96 -7.64 -26.58 -31.91
N TRP A 97 -6.63 -25.86 -31.41
CA TRP A 97 -6.45 -25.64 -29.98
C TRP A 97 -7.61 -24.84 -29.35
N MET A 98 -8.05 -23.78 -30.02
CA MET A 98 -9.22 -22.99 -29.62
C MET A 98 -10.56 -23.74 -29.75
N ALA A 99 -10.59 -24.86 -30.47
CA ALA A 99 -11.77 -25.72 -30.61
C ALA A 99 -11.74 -26.92 -29.64
N SER A 100 -10.80 -26.96 -28.70
CA SER A 100 -10.68 -28.03 -27.72
C SER A 100 -11.88 -28.11 -26.77
N ASP A 101 -12.21 -29.31 -26.32
CA ASP A 101 -13.36 -29.56 -25.46
C ASP A 101 -13.37 -28.73 -24.16
N PRO A 102 -12.24 -28.54 -23.45
CA PRO A 102 -12.21 -27.72 -22.24
C PRO A 102 -12.48 -26.23 -22.47
N PHE A 103 -12.32 -25.73 -23.69
CA PHE A 103 -12.57 -24.33 -24.06
C PHE A 103 -14.00 -24.09 -24.59
N ARG A 104 -14.75 -25.16 -24.81
CA ARG A 104 -16.05 -25.12 -25.49
C ARG A 104 -17.08 -24.24 -24.77
N SER A 105 -17.09 -24.22 -23.43
CA SER A 105 -18.00 -23.38 -22.64
C SER A 105 -17.79 -21.88 -22.92
N ILE A 106 -16.53 -21.46 -23.05
CA ILE A 106 -16.15 -20.08 -23.37
C ILE A 106 -16.58 -19.71 -24.79
N ASP A 107 -16.28 -20.56 -25.78
CA ASP A 107 -16.67 -20.32 -27.17
C ASP A 107 -18.21 -20.27 -27.35
N GLN A 108 -18.95 -21.17 -26.69
CA GLN A 108 -20.42 -21.14 -26.69
C GLN A 108 -20.94 -19.85 -26.08
N LYS A 109 -20.42 -19.44 -24.91
CA LYS A 109 -20.89 -18.21 -24.27
C LYS A 109 -20.64 -16.97 -25.09
N LEU A 110 -19.48 -16.89 -25.75
CA LEU A 110 -19.18 -15.79 -26.67
C LEU A 110 -20.22 -15.69 -27.80
N ARG A 111 -20.62 -16.82 -28.37
CA ARG A 111 -21.58 -16.88 -29.47
C ARG A 111 -23.01 -16.56 -29.03
N GLU A 112 -23.37 -16.86 -27.79
CA GLU A 112 -24.66 -16.51 -27.20
C GLU A 112 -24.80 -15.01 -26.94
N GLU A 113 -23.72 -14.37 -26.46
CA GLU A 113 -23.78 -13.00 -25.93
C GLU A 113 -23.42 -11.90 -26.93
N LEU A 114 -22.70 -12.26 -27.99
CA LEU A 114 -22.27 -11.32 -29.03
C LEU A 114 -23.19 -11.37 -30.25
N GLN A 115 -23.57 -10.20 -30.75
CA GLN A 115 -24.28 -10.03 -32.03
C GLN A 115 -23.31 -9.63 -33.14
N ARG A 116 -23.62 -9.96 -34.41
CA ARG A 116 -22.69 -9.71 -35.53
C ARG A 116 -22.46 -8.22 -35.80
N GLU A 117 -23.40 -7.39 -35.40
CA GLU A 117 -23.39 -5.93 -35.59
C GLU A 117 -22.63 -5.19 -34.47
N ASP A 118 -22.36 -5.87 -33.35
CA ASP A 118 -21.63 -5.33 -32.20
C ASP A 118 -20.21 -4.94 -32.59
N THR A 119 -19.73 -3.85 -31.98
CA THR A 119 -18.30 -3.52 -32.01
C THR A 119 -17.66 -4.20 -30.82
N VAL A 120 -16.72 -5.12 -31.05
CA VAL A 120 -16.21 -6.02 -30.02
C VAL A 120 -14.71 -5.82 -29.83
N ARG A 121 -14.28 -5.43 -28.63
CA ARG A 121 -12.87 -5.49 -28.26
C ARG A 121 -12.58 -6.80 -27.55
N VAL A 122 -11.64 -7.58 -28.09
CA VAL A 122 -11.20 -8.84 -27.48
C VAL A 122 -9.84 -8.61 -26.83
N LEU A 123 -9.75 -8.70 -25.52
CA LEU A 123 -8.51 -8.59 -24.76
C LEU A 123 -7.99 -9.96 -24.37
N ILE A 124 -6.81 -10.33 -24.84
CA ILE A 124 -6.09 -11.51 -24.37
C ILE A 124 -5.20 -11.07 -23.21
N ARG A 125 -5.54 -11.51 -21.99
CA ARG A 125 -4.84 -11.16 -20.76
C ARG A 125 -4.00 -12.33 -20.27
N THR A 126 -2.67 -12.24 -20.39
CA THR A 126 -1.77 -13.35 -20.01
C THR A 126 -0.38 -12.87 -19.63
N ALA A 127 0.34 -13.67 -18.82
CA ALA A 127 1.76 -13.45 -18.51
C ALA A 127 2.69 -14.05 -19.58
N SER A 128 2.19 -14.98 -20.42
CA SER A 128 3.03 -15.73 -21.36
C SER A 128 3.47 -14.86 -22.55
N ALA A 129 4.79 -14.72 -22.71
CA ALA A 129 5.38 -14.03 -23.86
C ALA A 129 5.06 -14.75 -25.19
N GLN A 130 5.04 -16.09 -25.17
CA GLN A 130 4.69 -16.90 -26.33
C GLN A 130 3.25 -16.62 -26.80
N LEU A 131 2.30 -16.48 -25.86
CA LEU A 131 0.94 -16.12 -26.21
C LEU A 131 0.81 -14.69 -26.75
N HIS A 132 1.65 -13.74 -26.36
CA HIS A 132 1.64 -12.40 -26.98
C HIS A 132 2.11 -12.41 -28.45
N GLN A 133 2.95 -13.37 -28.83
CA GLN A 133 3.40 -13.56 -30.21
C GLN A 133 2.37 -14.30 -31.07
N MET A 134 1.33 -14.91 -30.48
CA MET A 134 0.32 -15.64 -31.23
C MET A 134 -0.52 -14.71 -32.13
N PRO A 135 -0.84 -15.12 -33.37
CA PRO A 135 -1.69 -14.37 -34.29
C PRO A 135 -3.18 -14.55 -33.93
N TRP A 136 -3.61 -13.98 -32.80
CA TRP A 136 -4.97 -14.16 -32.26
C TRP A 136 -6.11 -13.70 -33.18
N HIS A 137 -5.85 -12.79 -34.12
CA HIS A 137 -6.82 -12.39 -35.14
C HIS A 137 -7.26 -13.56 -36.04
N LEU A 138 -6.51 -14.68 -36.05
CA LEU A 138 -6.88 -15.92 -36.76
C LEU A 138 -7.92 -16.76 -36.01
N TRP A 139 -8.32 -16.35 -34.80
CA TRP A 139 -9.40 -16.99 -34.07
C TRP A 139 -10.74 -16.76 -34.78
N ASP A 140 -11.51 -17.82 -34.97
CA ASP A 140 -12.80 -17.83 -35.69
C ASP A 140 -13.81 -16.78 -35.20
N ILE A 141 -13.73 -16.35 -33.93
CA ILE A 141 -14.60 -15.28 -33.42
C ILE A 141 -14.32 -13.94 -34.14
N VAL A 142 -13.06 -13.63 -34.47
CA VAL A 142 -12.70 -12.36 -35.12
C VAL A 142 -13.16 -12.34 -36.58
N ASP A 143 -13.10 -13.50 -37.25
CA ASP A 143 -13.60 -13.71 -38.60
C ASP A 143 -15.14 -13.55 -38.66
N ARG A 144 -15.86 -14.10 -37.67
CA ARG A 144 -17.35 -14.12 -37.66
C ARG A 144 -18.01 -12.82 -37.24
N TYR A 145 -17.32 -12.00 -36.46
CA TYR A 145 -17.79 -10.74 -35.94
C TYR A 145 -17.00 -9.62 -36.64
N PRO A 146 -17.52 -9.02 -37.73
CA PRO A 146 -16.74 -8.16 -38.62
C PRO A 146 -16.20 -6.87 -38.00
N LYS A 147 -16.70 -6.50 -36.82
CA LYS A 147 -16.24 -5.34 -36.04
C LYS A 147 -15.54 -5.76 -34.74
N ALA A 148 -15.04 -7.00 -34.68
CA ALA A 148 -14.22 -7.50 -33.59
C ALA A 148 -12.74 -7.30 -33.89
N GLU A 149 -11.92 -6.87 -32.92
CA GLU A 149 -10.47 -6.90 -33.08
C GLU A 149 -9.77 -7.19 -31.74
N VAL A 150 -8.59 -7.79 -31.82
CA VAL A 150 -7.87 -8.33 -30.68
C VAL A 150 -6.77 -7.38 -30.21
N ALA A 151 -6.65 -7.23 -28.90
CA ALA A 151 -5.50 -6.61 -28.25
C ALA A 151 -4.92 -7.50 -27.15
N LEU A 152 -3.65 -7.26 -26.85
CA LEU A 152 -2.89 -7.95 -25.82
C LEU A 152 -2.89 -7.12 -24.53
N SER A 153 -2.94 -7.79 -23.37
CA SER A 153 -2.92 -7.14 -22.07
C SER A 153 -2.22 -8.02 -21.03
N LEU A 154 -1.70 -7.41 -19.97
CA LEU A 154 -0.99 -8.12 -18.89
C LEU A 154 -1.92 -8.44 -17.71
N PRO A 155 -1.62 -9.48 -16.89
CA PRO A 155 -2.53 -9.96 -15.85
C PRO A 155 -2.81 -8.93 -14.75
N ALA A 156 -1.79 -8.17 -14.37
CA ALA A 156 -1.88 -7.12 -13.35
C ALA A 156 -1.80 -5.72 -13.99
N PHE A 157 -2.76 -4.86 -13.65
CA PHE A 157 -2.71 -3.43 -13.91
C PHE A 157 -3.12 -2.68 -12.64
N GLU A 158 -2.53 -1.50 -12.43
CA GLU A 158 -2.97 -0.55 -11.42
C GLU A 158 -3.73 0.56 -12.13
N ARG A 159 -5.01 0.75 -11.79
CA ARG A 159 -5.76 1.90 -12.32
C ARG A 159 -5.17 3.17 -11.71
N ARG A 160 -4.31 3.85 -12.47
CA ARG A 160 -3.86 5.20 -12.14
C ARG A 160 -4.93 6.18 -12.63
N GLU A 161 -5.46 7.01 -11.72
CA GLU A 161 -6.22 8.20 -12.11
C GLU A 161 -5.26 9.17 -12.80
N ASN A 162 -5.02 8.99 -14.09
CA ASN A 162 -4.30 9.99 -14.86
C ASN A 162 -5.19 11.24 -14.92
N PRO A 163 -4.69 12.42 -14.48
CA PRO A 163 -5.45 13.65 -14.60
C PRO A 163 -5.85 13.82 -16.07
N ALA A 164 -7.14 14.08 -16.32
CA ALA A 164 -7.63 14.30 -17.66
C ALA A 164 -6.74 15.33 -18.36
N PRO A 165 -6.23 15.05 -19.57
CA PRO A 165 -5.29 15.93 -20.24
C PRO A 165 -5.81 17.36 -20.25
N THR A 166 -4.96 18.32 -19.87
CA THR A 166 -5.26 19.74 -20.04
C THR A 166 -5.16 20.03 -21.53
N ARG A 167 -6.27 19.84 -22.24
CA ARG A 167 -6.30 19.91 -23.71
C ARG A 167 -6.29 21.37 -24.14
N HIS A 168 -5.24 21.75 -24.86
CA HIS A 168 -4.94 23.14 -25.17
C HIS A 168 -5.20 23.53 -26.63
N ALA A 169 -5.51 22.59 -27.54
CA ALA A 169 -5.64 22.90 -28.97
C ALA A 169 -6.70 22.03 -29.68
N PRO A 170 -7.34 22.54 -30.74
CA PRO A 170 -8.30 21.80 -31.57
C PRO A 170 -7.65 20.79 -32.55
N VAL A 171 -6.38 20.43 -32.31
CA VAL A 171 -5.58 19.59 -33.20
C VAL A 171 -4.84 18.53 -32.39
N VAL A 172 -4.72 17.33 -32.94
CA VAL A 172 -3.99 16.20 -32.33
C VAL A 172 -2.49 16.50 -32.35
N LYS A 173 -1.83 16.56 -31.18
CA LYS A 173 -0.39 16.78 -31.08
C LYS A 173 0.37 15.47 -31.16
N ILE A 174 1.23 15.36 -32.16
CA ILE A 174 2.04 14.16 -32.40
C ILE A 174 3.51 14.51 -32.28
N LEU A 175 4.23 13.85 -31.37
CA LEU A 175 5.69 13.84 -31.37
C LEU A 175 6.16 12.69 -32.25
N ALA A 176 6.74 13.00 -33.40
CA ALA A 176 7.24 12.03 -34.35
C ALA A 176 8.77 11.97 -34.29
N ILE A 177 9.30 10.86 -33.77
CA ILE A 177 10.73 10.57 -33.72
C ILE A 177 11.07 9.70 -34.93
N LEU A 178 11.79 10.29 -35.88
CA LEU A 178 12.36 9.60 -37.03
C LEU A 178 13.82 9.27 -36.68
N GLY A 179 14.05 8.02 -36.28
CA GLY A 179 15.36 7.52 -35.88
C GLY A 179 16.29 7.26 -37.07
N HIS A 180 17.34 6.49 -36.81
CA HIS A 180 18.33 6.14 -37.83
C HIS A 180 17.66 5.52 -39.06
N SER A 181 17.95 6.08 -40.24
CA SER A 181 17.31 5.80 -41.52
C SER A 181 18.09 4.87 -42.47
N ALA A 182 19.20 4.27 -42.07
CA ALA A 182 20.06 3.49 -42.98
C ALA A 182 19.36 2.26 -43.60
N GLY A 183 19.01 2.36 -44.89
CA GLY A 183 18.37 1.27 -45.63
C GLY A 183 16.85 1.20 -45.46
N ILE A 184 16.23 2.24 -44.88
CA ILE A 184 14.77 2.39 -44.76
C ILE A 184 14.35 3.82 -45.17
N ASP A 185 13.13 3.99 -45.67
CA ASP A 185 12.61 5.29 -46.09
C ASP A 185 11.65 5.87 -45.05
N VAL A 186 12.21 6.60 -44.09
CA VAL A 186 11.43 7.34 -43.09
C VAL A 186 10.81 8.63 -43.64
N ALA A 187 11.17 9.06 -44.86
CA ALA A 187 10.56 10.23 -45.48
C ALA A 187 9.11 9.95 -45.91
N ILE A 188 8.79 8.72 -46.30
CA ILE A 188 7.41 8.29 -46.54
C ILE A 188 6.59 8.37 -45.23
N ASP A 189 7.13 7.90 -44.10
CA ASP A 189 6.45 8.01 -42.80
C ASP A 189 6.18 9.47 -42.44
N ARG A 190 7.17 10.35 -42.67
CA ARG A 190 7.03 11.80 -42.49
C ARG A 190 5.90 12.37 -43.33
N GLN A 191 5.87 12.06 -44.63
CA GLN A 191 4.85 12.56 -45.55
C GLN A 191 3.44 12.10 -45.13
N LEU A 192 3.30 10.86 -44.65
CA LEU A 192 2.02 10.34 -44.14
C LEU A 192 1.55 11.12 -42.92
N LEU A 193 2.45 11.40 -41.98
CA LEU A 193 2.15 12.19 -40.78
C LEU A 193 1.83 13.65 -41.11
N GLU A 194 2.56 14.28 -42.04
CA GLU A 194 2.29 15.64 -42.51
C GLU A 194 0.92 15.76 -43.21
N SER A 195 0.44 14.68 -43.83
CA SER A 195 -0.86 14.65 -44.51
C SER A 195 -2.07 14.50 -43.59
N LEU A 196 -1.85 14.34 -42.28
CA LEU A 196 -2.93 14.10 -41.32
C LEU A 196 -3.84 15.32 -41.15
N PRO A 197 -5.17 15.14 -41.26
CA PRO A 197 -6.10 16.23 -41.05
C PRO A 197 -6.14 16.62 -39.56
N GLN A 198 -6.06 17.92 -39.29
CA GLN A 198 -6.22 18.48 -37.94
C GLN A 198 -5.23 17.87 -36.91
N ALA A 199 -3.99 17.61 -37.35
CA ALA A 199 -2.88 17.20 -36.50
C ALA A 199 -1.75 18.22 -36.56
N ALA A 200 -1.10 18.45 -35.42
CA ALA A 200 0.14 19.22 -35.32
C ALA A 200 1.28 18.23 -35.02
N VAL A 201 2.09 17.93 -36.03
CA VAL A 201 3.20 16.98 -35.91
C VAL A 201 4.50 17.74 -35.69
N THR A 202 5.22 17.39 -34.63
CA THR A 202 6.59 17.87 -34.37
C THR A 202 7.55 16.74 -34.70
N PHE A 203 8.45 16.98 -35.65
CA PHE A 203 9.42 15.99 -36.11
C PHE A 203 10.77 16.18 -35.40
N LEU A 204 11.27 15.10 -34.83
CA LEU A 204 12.65 14.95 -34.42
C LEU A 204 13.32 13.97 -35.39
N VAL A 205 14.21 14.46 -36.25
CA VAL A 205 14.90 13.65 -37.28
C VAL A 205 16.32 13.38 -36.84
N GLU A 206 16.65 12.10 -36.74
CA GLU A 206 17.91 11.59 -36.19
C GLU A 206 18.38 12.35 -34.93
N PRO A 207 17.49 12.53 -33.92
CA PRO A 207 17.78 13.42 -32.81
C PRO A 207 18.84 12.87 -31.87
N GLN A 208 19.46 13.77 -31.11
CA GLN A 208 20.22 13.39 -29.92
C GLN A 208 19.27 13.04 -28.77
N ARG A 209 19.72 12.18 -27.85
CA ARG A 209 18.95 11.79 -26.65
C ARG A 209 18.35 12.97 -25.89
N GLN A 210 19.11 14.06 -25.74
CA GLN A 210 18.67 15.23 -24.99
C GLN A 210 17.44 15.90 -25.62
N GLN A 211 17.38 16.00 -26.95
CA GLN A 211 16.26 16.62 -27.65
C GLN A 211 14.95 15.87 -27.42
N ILE A 212 15.00 14.53 -27.37
CA ILE A 212 13.82 13.72 -27.06
C ILE A 212 13.38 13.99 -25.62
N ASN A 213 14.32 13.99 -24.67
CA ASN A 213 14.01 14.25 -23.28
C ASN A 213 13.33 15.63 -23.14
N ASP A 214 13.93 16.69 -23.70
CA ASP A 214 13.40 18.04 -23.61
C ASP A 214 11.97 18.13 -24.16
N GLN A 215 11.69 17.55 -25.33
CA GLN A 215 10.33 17.50 -25.89
C GLN A 215 9.33 16.77 -24.99
N LEU A 216 9.73 15.65 -24.37
CA LEU A 216 8.86 14.89 -23.47
C LEU A 216 8.56 15.64 -22.15
N TRP A 217 9.40 16.58 -21.73
CA TRP A 217 9.19 17.40 -20.53
C TRP A 217 8.42 18.69 -20.81
N GLU A 218 8.75 19.36 -21.91
CA GLU A 218 8.34 20.74 -22.19
C GLU A 218 6.97 20.86 -22.82
N ALA A 219 6.50 19.83 -23.55
CA ALA A 219 5.28 19.90 -24.34
C ALA A 219 4.32 18.72 -24.07
N PRO A 220 2.99 18.98 -24.02
CA PRO A 220 2.01 17.91 -23.99
C PRO A 220 1.86 17.27 -25.37
N TRP A 221 1.78 15.94 -25.39
CA TRP A 221 1.63 15.12 -26.59
C TRP A 221 0.41 14.21 -26.45
N ASP A 222 -0.33 14.02 -27.53
CA ASP A 222 -1.45 13.05 -27.57
C ASP A 222 -0.97 11.68 -28.06
N ILE A 223 -0.11 11.71 -29.09
CA ILE A 223 0.48 10.54 -29.74
C ILE A 223 2.01 10.67 -29.78
N LEU A 224 2.70 9.61 -29.38
CA LEU A 224 4.13 9.42 -29.62
C LEU A 224 4.29 8.46 -30.80
N PHE A 225 5.00 8.88 -31.84
CA PHE A 225 5.30 8.05 -32.99
C PHE A 225 6.81 7.83 -33.09
N PHE A 226 7.21 6.58 -33.30
CA PHE A 226 8.60 6.22 -33.61
C PHE A 226 8.68 5.42 -34.91
N ALA A 227 9.58 5.83 -35.80
CA ALA A 227 10.00 5.08 -36.98
C ALA A 227 11.53 5.11 -37.07
N GLY A 228 12.14 3.95 -37.24
CA GLY A 228 13.59 3.80 -37.27
C GLY A 228 13.99 2.37 -36.97
N HIS A 229 15.29 2.12 -36.86
CA HIS A 229 15.77 0.81 -36.44
C HIS A 229 15.53 0.58 -34.94
N SER A 230 15.17 -0.64 -34.58
CA SER A 230 15.21 -1.12 -33.20
C SER A 230 15.83 -2.51 -33.12
N GLU A 231 16.43 -2.81 -31.97
CA GLU A 231 17.04 -4.10 -31.67
C GLU A 231 16.77 -4.46 -30.21
N THR A 232 16.57 -5.75 -29.93
CA THR A 232 16.64 -6.25 -28.55
C THR A 232 18.05 -6.75 -28.27
N VAL A 233 18.70 -6.14 -27.28
CA VAL A 233 19.97 -6.62 -26.73
C VAL A 233 19.66 -7.35 -25.44
N GLU A 234 19.97 -8.65 -25.40
CA GLU A 234 19.58 -9.59 -24.33
C GLU A 234 18.04 -9.69 -24.17
N THR A 235 17.48 -8.84 -23.30
CA THR A 235 16.04 -8.75 -22.98
C THR A 235 15.50 -7.33 -23.08
N THR A 236 16.35 -6.36 -23.41
CA THR A 236 16.00 -4.93 -23.42
C THR A 236 15.90 -4.42 -24.85
N GLY A 237 14.70 -3.98 -25.24
CA GLY A 237 14.47 -3.31 -26.52
C GLY A 237 15.10 -1.92 -26.55
N ARG A 238 15.90 -1.63 -27.58
CA ARG A 238 16.53 -0.34 -27.86
C ARG A 238 16.06 0.22 -29.19
N ILE A 239 15.81 1.52 -29.23
CA ILE A 239 15.52 2.28 -30.46
C ILE A 239 16.76 3.05 -30.89
N HIS A 240 17.14 2.97 -32.16
CA HIS A 240 18.27 3.73 -32.71
C HIS A 240 17.80 5.13 -33.10
N LEU A 241 18.39 6.14 -32.46
CA LEU A 241 18.02 7.52 -32.69
C LEU A 241 18.74 8.08 -33.91
N ASN A 242 20.03 7.79 -34.03
CA ASN A 242 20.90 8.24 -35.12
C ASN A 242 22.02 7.19 -35.32
N PRO A 243 22.99 7.38 -36.23
CA PRO A 243 24.05 6.40 -36.47
C PRO A 243 24.91 6.06 -35.23
N GLU A 244 25.04 6.99 -34.29
CA GLU A 244 25.91 6.89 -33.12
C GLU A 244 25.18 6.51 -31.82
N GLU A 245 23.92 6.93 -31.67
CA GLU A 245 23.13 6.80 -30.43
C GLU A 245 21.96 5.83 -30.57
N SER A 246 21.78 5.02 -29.53
CA SER A 246 20.59 4.21 -29.30
C SER A 246 20.09 4.43 -27.87
N LEU A 247 18.79 4.21 -27.65
CA LEU A 247 18.16 4.49 -26.38
C LEU A 247 17.21 3.36 -25.98
N SER A 248 17.26 2.92 -24.74
CA SER A 248 16.20 2.06 -24.19
C SER A 248 15.03 2.90 -23.65
N LEU A 249 13.87 2.27 -23.47
CA LEU A 249 12.73 2.95 -22.85
C LEU A 249 12.92 3.23 -21.36
N GLU A 250 13.74 2.43 -20.67
CA GLU A 250 14.13 2.71 -19.29
C GLU A 250 14.92 4.03 -19.21
N GLU A 251 15.75 4.31 -20.21
CA GLU A 251 16.48 5.56 -20.32
C GLU A 251 15.58 6.78 -20.62
N LEU A 252 14.35 6.54 -21.09
CA LEU A 252 13.29 7.54 -21.29
C LEU A 252 12.24 7.55 -20.17
N LYS A 253 12.39 6.73 -19.14
CA LYS A 253 11.38 6.45 -18.11
C LYS A 253 10.73 7.73 -17.55
N TYR A 254 11.53 8.71 -17.16
CA TYR A 254 11.03 9.93 -16.53
C TYR A 254 10.39 10.91 -17.53
N GLY A 255 10.98 11.08 -18.72
CA GLY A 255 10.39 11.90 -19.78
C GLY A 255 9.04 11.33 -20.24
N LEU A 256 8.97 10.02 -20.49
CA LEU A 256 7.72 9.35 -20.85
C LEU A 256 6.68 9.43 -19.74
N LYS A 257 7.07 9.24 -18.47
CA LYS A 257 6.16 9.43 -17.33
C LYS A 257 5.59 10.85 -17.31
N GLN A 258 6.43 11.87 -17.55
CA GLN A 258 5.99 13.25 -17.65
C GLN A 258 5.03 13.46 -18.83
N ALA A 259 5.36 12.97 -20.02
CA ALA A 259 4.50 13.05 -21.20
C ALA A 259 3.13 12.37 -20.97
N ILE A 260 3.10 11.20 -20.33
CA ILE A 260 1.86 10.51 -19.92
C ILE A 260 1.03 11.38 -18.98
N THR A 261 1.67 12.00 -17.96
CA THR A 261 0.95 12.91 -17.05
C THR A 261 0.44 14.18 -17.74
N GLN A 262 1.06 14.58 -18.85
CA GLN A 262 0.65 15.74 -19.66
C GLN A 262 -0.38 15.41 -20.74
N GLY A 263 -0.67 14.13 -20.98
CA GLY A 263 -1.73 13.72 -21.90
C GLY A 263 -1.40 12.64 -22.92
N LEU A 264 -0.20 12.05 -22.91
CA LEU A 264 0.16 11.01 -23.88
C LEU A 264 -0.71 9.75 -23.68
N GLN A 265 -1.53 9.41 -24.68
CA GLN A 265 -2.49 8.29 -24.60
C GLN A 265 -2.13 7.12 -25.50
N LEU A 266 -1.46 7.37 -26.62
CA LEU A 266 -1.12 6.36 -27.63
C LEU A 266 0.36 6.48 -28.02
N ALA A 267 1.08 5.36 -28.06
CA ALA A 267 2.36 5.28 -28.75
C ALA A 267 2.29 4.31 -29.93
N ILE A 268 2.89 4.68 -31.05
CA ILE A 268 2.96 3.87 -32.26
C ILE A 268 4.44 3.61 -32.54
N PHE A 269 4.86 2.37 -32.31
CA PHE A 269 6.21 1.90 -32.62
C PHE A 269 6.18 1.20 -33.97
N ASN A 270 6.40 1.98 -35.03
CA ASN A 270 6.48 1.47 -36.39
C ASN A 270 7.92 0.97 -36.67
N SER A 271 8.46 0.12 -35.81
CA SER A 271 9.82 -0.41 -35.89
C SER A 271 9.88 -1.89 -35.52
N CYS A 272 11.04 -2.53 -35.71
CA CYS A 272 11.20 -3.96 -35.49
C CYS A 272 11.33 -4.30 -34.01
N GLU A 273 10.36 -5.06 -33.49
CA GLU A 273 10.33 -5.61 -32.13
C GLU A 273 9.74 -4.69 -31.04
N GLY A 274 8.45 -4.42 -31.15
CA GLY A 274 7.73 -3.59 -30.18
C GLY A 274 7.19 -4.35 -28.96
N LEU A 275 7.22 -5.69 -28.93
CA LEU A 275 6.73 -6.45 -27.77
C LEU A 275 7.63 -6.27 -26.54
N GLY A 276 8.96 -6.34 -26.69
CA GLY A 276 9.91 -6.01 -25.61
C GLY A 276 9.72 -4.58 -25.10
N LEU A 277 9.48 -3.64 -26.02
CA LEU A 277 9.18 -2.24 -25.70
C LEU A 277 7.86 -2.08 -24.91
N ALA A 278 6.83 -2.85 -25.27
CA ALA A 278 5.52 -2.81 -24.62
C ALA A 278 5.57 -3.26 -23.14
N TYR A 279 6.40 -4.24 -22.81
CA TYR A 279 6.61 -4.66 -21.41
C TYR A 279 7.20 -3.54 -20.55
N THR A 280 8.22 -2.83 -21.04
CA THR A 280 8.85 -1.71 -20.33
C THR A 280 7.91 -0.49 -20.21
N LEU A 281 7.14 -0.18 -21.25
CA LEU A 281 6.19 0.94 -21.24
C LEU A 281 4.97 0.72 -20.34
N LYS A 282 4.63 -0.54 -20.02
CA LYS A 282 3.61 -0.82 -19.01
C LYS A 282 3.98 -0.23 -17.66
N GLU A 283 5.23 -0.37 -17.19
CA GLU A 283 5.65 0.13 -15.87
C GLU A 283 5.37 1.65 -15.71
N LEU A 284 5.39 2.33 -16.86
CA LEU A 284 5.14 3.77 -16.96
C LEU A 284 3.66 4.14 -16.96
N GLY A 285 2.76 3.21 -17.28
CA GLY A 285 1.32 3.43 -17.30
C GLY A 285 0.79 4.06 -18.59
N LEU A 286 1.46 3.84 -19.73
CA LEU A 286 0.96 4.27 -21.04
C LEU A 286 -0.27 3.42 -21.44
N PRO A 287 -1.44 4.02 -21.75
CA PRO A 287 -2.68 3.24 -21.94
C PRO A 287 -2.69 2.32 -23.15
N TYR A 288 -2.30 2.83 -24.33
CA TYR A 288 -2.36 2.10 -25.59
C TYR A 288 -1.06 2.20 -26.36
N MET A 289 -0.68 1.09 -26.98
CA MET A 289 0.45 1.01 -27.89
C MET A 289 0.10 0.21 -29.13
N ILE A 290 0.62 0.62 -30.27
CA ILE A 290 0.66 -0.20 -31.48
C ILE A 290 2.11 -0.63 -31.67
N VAL A 291 2.31 -1.94 -31.77
CA VAL A 291 3.61 -2.59 -31.87
C VAL A 291 3.58 -3.66 -32.95
N MET A 292 4.77 -4.05 -33.43
CA MET A 292 4.93 -5.19 -34.33
C MET A 292 5.38 -6.42 -33.53
N ARG A 293 4.69 -7.55 -33.72
CA ARG A 293 5.02 -8.85 -33.08
C ARG A 293 6.39 -9.38 -33.51
N GLU A 294 6.76 -9.12 -34.75
CA GLU A 294 7.99 -9.58 -35.39
C GLU A 294 8.66 -8.43 -36.16
N PRO A 295 9.91 -8.61 -36.62
CA PRO A 295 10.60 -7.63 -37.45
C PRO A 295 9.79 -7.28 -38.71
N VAL A 296 9.49 -5.99 -38.89
CA VAL A 296 8.65 -5.51 -39.98
C VAL A 296 9.49 -5.00 -41.17
N PRO A 297 9.21 -5.44 -42.41
CA PRO A 297 9.76 -4.83 -43.61
C PRO A 297 9.29 -3.39 -43.78
N ASP A 298 10.15 -2.51 -44.30
CA ASP A 298 9.86 -1.07 -44.36
C ASP A 298 8.58 -0.75 -45.13
N ARG A 299 8.37 -1.44 -46.26
CA ARG A 299 7.14 -1.31 -47.07
C ARG A 299 5.88 -1.72 -46.32
N ILE A 300 5.95 -2.74 -45.46
CA ILE A 300 4.81 -3.20 -44.65
C ILE A 300 4.50 -2.15 -43.58
N ALA A 301 5.51 -1.64 -42.90
CA ALA A 301 5.39 -0.58 -41.90
C ALA A 301 4.73 0.69 -42.48
N GLN A 302 5.14 1.12 -43.67
CA GLN A 302 4.59 2.29 -44.35
C GLN A 302 3.14 2.08 -44.81
N VAL A 303 2.82 0.92 -45.40
CA VAL A 303 1.46 0.61 -45.88
C VAL A 303 0.49 0.47 -44.70
N PHE A 304 0.93 -0.19 -43.62
CA PHE A 304 0.18 -0.24 -42.38
C PHE A 304 -0.09 1.17 -41.86
N LEU A 305 0.96 1.97 -41.68
CA LEU A 305 0.85 3.32 -41.14
C LEU A 305 -0.10 4.18 -41.97
N ARG A 306 0.02 4.15 -43.30
CA ARG A 306 -0.87 4.87 -44.22
C ARG A 306 -2.33 4.54 -43.96
N HIS A 307 -2.68 3.25 -44.00
CA HIS A 307 -4.08 2.84 -43.88
C HIS A 307 -4.62 3.01 -42.46
N PHE A 308 -3.78 2.79 -41.45
CA PHE A 308 -4.13 3.02 -40.05
C PHE A 308 -4.43 4.49 -39.81
N LEU A 309 -3.51 5.39 -40.15
CA LEU A 309 -3.67 6.83 -39.96
C LEU A 309 -4.86 7.37 -40.75
N GLN A 310 -5.07 6.93 -41.99
CA GLN A 310 -6.25 7.31 -42.79
C GLN A 310 -7.56 6.90 -42.12
N ALA A 311 -7.66 5.66 -41.63
CA ALA A 311 -8.88 5.16 -40.99
C ALA A 311 -9.10 5.83 -39.63
N TYR A 312 -8.06 5.91 -38.81
CA TYR A 312 -8.13 6.48 -37.46
C TYR A 312 -8.47 7.98 -37.53
N ALA A 313 -7.78 8.73 -38.39
CA ALA A 313 -8.05 10.16 -38.58
C ALA A 313 -9.41 10.47 -39.22
N ALA A 314 -9.99 9.49 -39.94
CA ALA A 314 -11.35 9.59 -40.48
C ALA A 314 -12.45 9.28 -39.44
N GLY A 315 -12.09 8.91 -38.21
CA GLY A 315 -13.04 8.67 -37.11
C GLY A 315 -13.34 7.20 -36.80
N SER A 316 -12.65 6.24 -37.43
CA SER A 316 -12.71 4.84 -36.98
C SER A 316 -12.12 4.72 -35.57
N SER A 317 -12.67 3.80 -34.74
CA SER A 317 -12.08 3.49 -33.44
C SER A 317 -10.67 2.91 -33.61
N LEU A 318 -9.81 3.02 -32.58
CA LEU A 318 -8.44 2.51 -32.62
C LEU A 318 -8.37 1.05 -33.12
N TYR A 319 -9.28 0.20 -32.62
CA TYR A 319 -9.37 -1.22 -32.95
C TYR A 319 -9.83 -1.46 -34.38
N LEU A 320 -10.84 -0.72 -34.86
CA LEU A 320 -11.32 -0.87 -36.23
C LEU A 320 -10.34 -0.30 -37.25
N ALA A 321 -9.64 0.79 -36.90
CA ALA A 321 -8.60 1.36 -37.74
C ALA A 321 -7.40 0.42 -37.88
N GLU A 322 -6.97 -0.21 -36.77
CA GLU A 322 -5.93 -1.25 -36.81
C GLU A 322 -6.38 -2.45 -37.63
N ARG A 323 -7.59 -2.98 -37.39
CA ARG A 323 -8.17 -4.08 -38.18
C ARG A 323 -8.13 -3.79 -39.67
N GLN A 324 -8.65 -2.62 -40.07
CA GLN A 324 -8.72 -2.22 -41.46
C GLN A 324 -7.33 -2.09 -42.10
N ALA A 325 -6.36 -1.55 -41.35
CA ALA A 325 -4.98 -1.45 -41.81
C ALA A 325 -4.34 -2.83 -41.96
N ARG A 326 -4.51 -3.69 -40.95
CA ARG A 326 -4.03 -5.08 -40.90
C ARG A 326 -4.57 -5.93 -42.05
N GLU A 327 -5.88 -5.91 -42.27
CA GLU A 327 -6.53 -6.66 -43.35
C GLU A 327 -6.07 -6.17 -44.74
N ARG A 328 -5.77 -4.88 -44.91
CA ARG A 328 -5.19 -4.37 -46.17
C ARG A 328 -3.77 -4.85 -46.44
N LEU A 329 -3.01 -5.25 -45.43
CA LEU A 329 -1.69 -5.86 -45.63
C LEU A 329 -1.78 -7.22 -46.33
N GLN A 330 -2.96 -7.88 -46.32
CA GLN A 330 -3.16 -9.13 -47.04
C GLN A 330 -2.80 -9.03 -48.53
N GLY A 331 -3.00 -7.86 -49.15
CA GLY A 331 -2.61 -7.61 -50.54
C GLY A 331 -1.11 -7.70 -50.81
N LEU A 332 -0.28 -7.67 -49.76
CA LEU A 332 1.17 -7.78 -49.82
C LEU A 332 1.68 -9.17 -49.42
N GLU A 333 0.82 -10.09 -48.98
CA GLU A 333 1.23 -11.40 -48.46
C GLU A 333 1.78 -12.37 -49.53
N GLY A 334 1.61 -12.05 -50.82
CA GLY A 334 2.30 -12.75 -51.90
C GLY A 334 3.82 -12.52 -51.90
N GLU A 335 4.26 -11.33 -51.47
CA GLU A 335 5.67 -10.94 -51.40
C GLU A 335 6.20 -10.98 -49.95
N PHE A 336 5.34 -10.66 -48.99
CA PHE A 336 5.64 -10.62 -47.56
C PHE A 336 4.65 -11.52 -46.79
N PRO A 337 4.86 -12.85 -46.79
CA PRO A 337 3.99 -13.79 -46.08
C PRO A 337 3.68 -13.33 -44.66
N CYS A 338 2.40 -13.44 -44.26
CA CYS A 338 1.93 -13.10 -42.92
C CYS A 338 2.12 -11.62 -42.53
N ALA A 339 2.22 -10.70 -43.50
CA ALA A 339 2.27 -9.25 -43.21
C ALA A 339 1.10 -8.78 -42.32
N SER A 340 -0.09 -9.36 -42.47
CA SER A 340 -1.25 -9.05 -41.62
C SER A 340 -1.13 -9.57 -40.18
N TRP A 341 -0.10 -10.36 -39.85
CA TRP A 341 0.08 -10.92 -38.50
C TRP A 341 0.93 -10.04 -37.60
N LEU A 342 1.64 -9.07 -38.19
CA LEU A 342 2.64 -8.29 -37.48
C LEU A 342 2.04 -7.23 -36.55
N PRO A 343 1.09 -6.39 -36.99
CA PRO A 343 0.58 -5.32 -36.14
C PRO A 343 -0.24 -5.87 -34.97
N ALA A 344 -0.05 -5.28 -33.80
CA ALA A 344 -0.77 -5.64 -32.59
C ALA A 344 -1.04 -4.41 -31.72
N ILE A 345 -2.26 -4.34 -31.18
CA ILE A 345 -2.56 -3.41 -30.10
C ILE A 345 -2.15 -4.04 -28.78
N PHE A 346 -1.43 -3.28 -27.97
CA PHE A 346 -1.16 -3.60 -26.57
C PHE A 346 -1.88 -2.59 -25.67
N GLN A 347 -2.74 -3.10 -24.79
CA GLN A 347 -3.56 -2.31 -23.86
C GLN A 347 -3.13 -2.58 -22.42
N ALA A 348 -2.64 -1.54 -21.74
CA ALA A 348 -2.21 -1.63 -20.35
C ALA A 348 -3.34 -1.34 -19.34
N MET A 349 -4.36 -0.58 -19.73
CA MET A 349 -5.44 -0.08 -18.86
C MET A 349 -6.81 -0.48 -19.40
N PRO A 350 -7.81 -0.84 -18.59
CA PRO A 350 -9.12 -1.35 -19.04
C PRO A 350 -10.03 -0.31 -19.68
N ASP A 351 -9.62 0.96 -19.73
CA ASP A 351 -10.45 2.07 -20.19
C ASP A 351 -10.76 1.95 -21.71
N ALA A 352 -11.61 2.85 -22.21
CA ALA A 352 -11.90 2.91 -23.65
C ALA A 352 -10.76 3.61 -24.40
N PRO A 353 -10.33 3.10 -25.57
CA PRO A 353 -9.29 3.71 -26.37
C PRO A 353 -9.71 5.11 -26.81
N PRO A 354 -8.76 6.05 -26.95
CA PRO A 354 -9.07 7.33 -27.53
C PRO A 354 -9.55 7.16 -28.98
N ASP A 355 -10.61 7.86 -29.36
CA ASP A 355 -10.94 8.08 -30.76
C ASP A 355 -10.31 9.41 -31.25
N TRP A 356 -10.17 9.56 -32.55
CA TRP A 356 -9.49 10.73 -33.12
C TRP A 356 -10.21 12.04 -32.80
N GLN A 357 -11.53 12.07 -32.75
CA GLN A 357 -12.32 13.25 -32.38
C GLN A 357 -12.11 13.62 -30.91
N HIS A 358 -11.95 12.62 -30.05
CA HIS A 358 -11.63 12.75 -28.65
C HIS A 358 -10.22 13.29 -28.46
N LEU A 359 -9.26 12.93 -29.33
CA LEU A 359 -7.93 13.56 -29.36
C LEU A 359 -7.99 15.02 -29.86
N GLN A 360 -8.88 15.33 -30.81
CA GLN A 360 -9.02 16.68 -31.39
C GLN A 360 -9.71 17.70 -30.48
N GLN A 361 -10.64 17.26 -29.62
CA GLN A 361 -11.45 18.18 -28.84
C GLN A 361 -10.74 18.61 -27.55
N PRO A 362 -10.38 19.90 -27.36
CA PRO A 362 -10.41 20.46 -26.02
C PRO A 362 -11.87 20.32 -25.59
N LYS A 363 -12.12 19.46 -24.60
CA LYS A 363 -13.47 19.11 -24.17
C LYS A 363 -14.30 20.40 -24.09
N PRO A 364 -15.29 20.62 -24.97
CA PRO A 364 -16.13 21.78 -24.84
C PRO A 364 -16.81 21.66 -23.48
N ALA A 365 -16.77 22.73 -22.70
CA ALA A 365 -17.78 22.93 -21.68
C ALA A 365 -19.13 22.67 -22.37
N GLN A 366 -19.83 21.59 -22.00
CA GLN A 366 -21.20 21.48 -22.44
C GLN A 366 -21.92 22.71 -21.90
N SER A 367 -22.44 23.52 -22.82
CA SER A 367 -23.42 24.53 -22.53
C SER A 367 -24.60 23.86 -21.81
N PRO A 368 -25.11 24.42 -20.71
CA PRO A 368 -26.20 23.84 -19.95
C PRO A 368 -27.45 23.74 -20.84
N THR A 369 -27.98 22.52 -20.96
CA THR A 369 -29.32 22.24 -21.48
C THR A 369 -30.35 22.90 -20.56
N LYS A 370 -30.80 24.10 -20.94
CA LYS A 370 -31.76 24.97 -20.22
C LYS A 370 -31.31 25.32 -18.79
N PRO A 371 -31.72 26.47 -18.24
CA PRO A 371 -31.35 26.84 -16.88
C PRO A 371 -32.08 25.90 -15.91
N GLN A 372 -31.51 24.73 -15.64
CA GLN A 372 -31.54 24.24 -14.27
C GLN A 372 -30.43 24.99 -13.57
N GLU A 373 -30.86 26.04 -12.88
CA GLU A 373 -30.08 26.88 -11.99
C GLU A 373 -28.79 26.18 -11.56
N SER A 374 -27.65 26.74 -11.97
CA SER A 374 -26.41 26.48 -11.28
C SER A 374 -26.68 26.86 -9.83
N VAL A 375 -27.05 25.90 -8.98
CA VAL A 375 -26.82 26.08 -7.56
C VAL A 375 -25.32 26.28 -7.52
N PRO A 376 -24.83 27.47 -7.12
CA PRO A 376 -23.41 27.64 -6.86
C PRO A 376 -22.97 26.46 -5.99
N LEU A 377 -21.69 26.11 -5.91
CA LEU A 377 -21.25 25.42 -4.70
C LEU A 377 -21.37 26.45 -3.58
N THR A 378 -22.61 26.68 -3.15
CA THR A 378 -23.00 27.55 -2.08
C THR A 378 -22.36 26.92 -0.85
N LEU A 379 -21.97 27.76 0.09
CA LEU A 379 -21.45 27.31 1.37
C LEU A 379 -22.23 26.10 1.97
N PRO A 380 -23.58 26.01 1.85
CA PRO A 380 -24.35 24.82 2.22
C PRO A 380 -23.93 23.51 1.57
N VAL A 381 -23.60 23.48 0.27
CA VAL A 381 -23.20 22.23 -0.41
C VAL A 381 -21.85 21.76 0.11
N VAL A 382 -20.91 22.68 0.33
CA VAL A 382 -19.59 22.37 0.93
C VAL A 382 -19.75 21.84 2.34
N MET A 383 -20.62 22.48 3.13
CA MET A 383 -20.92 22.03 4.49
C MET A 383 -21.58 20.65 4.48
N LEU A 384 -22.55 20.40 3.61
CA LEU A 384 -23.28 19.12 3.52
C LEU A 384 -22.37 17.96 3.13
N THR A 385 -21.52 18.13 2.11
CA THR A 385 -20.58 17.08 1.69
C THR A 385 -19.47 16.84 2.72
N SER A 386 -18.98 17.91 3.36
CA SER A 386 -17.99 17.79 4.44
C SER A 386 -18.60 17.07 5.64
N LEU A 387 -19.84 17.40 5.98
CA LEU A 387 -20.58 16.75 7.06
C LEU A 387 -20.88 15.28 6.71
N ALA A 388 -21.27 14.98 5.48
CA ALA A 388 -21.48 13.59 5.03
C ALA A 388 -20.18 12.76 5.12
N ALA A 389 -19.04 13.32 4.71
CA ALA A 389 -17.74 12.66 4.85
C ALA A 389 -17.38 12.43 6.33
N ALA A 390 -17.60 13.44 7.19
CA ALA A 390 -17.38 13.30 8.64
C ALA A 390 -18.31 12.25 9.26
N VAL A 391 -19.59 12.19 8.87
CA VAL A 391 -20.55 11.18 9.34
C VAL A 391 -20.13 9.79 8.88
N LEU A 392 -19.71 9.61 7.63
CA LEU A 392 -19.29 8.32 7.11
C LEU A 392 -18.03 7.81 7.81
N VAL A 393 -17.03 8.67 7.99
CA VAL A 393 -15.81 8.33 8.74
C VAL A 393 -16.14 8.07 10.21
N GLY A 394 -16.98 8.91 10.83
CA GLY A 394 -17.44 8.74 12.20
C GLY A 394 -18.18 7.42 12.41
N ALA A 395 -19.04 7.01 11.47
CA ALA A 395 -19.73 5.73 11.49
C ALA A 395 -18.74 4.56 11.35
N SER A 396 -17.77 4.66 10.44
CA SER A 396 -16.73 3.62 10.30
C SER A 396 -15.89 3.45 11.57
N ARG A 397 -15.61 4.55 12.28
CA ARG A 397 -14.92 4.55 13.57
C ARG A 397 -15.79 3.97 14.67
N TRP A 398 -17.07 4.34 14.73
CA TRP A 398 -18.04 3.79 15.69
C TRP A 398 -18.25 2.28 15.51
N LEU A 399 -18.04 1.73 14.31
CA LEU A 399 -18.05 0.29 14.04
C LEU A 399 -16.72 -0.41 14.37
N GLY A 400 -15.71 0.31 14.85
CA GLY A 400 -14.39 -0.24 15.19
C GLY A 400 -13.47 -0.56 14.00
N VAL A 401 -13.87 -0.23 12.77
CA VAL A 401 -13.10 -0.55 11.54
C VAL A 401 -11.73 0.16 11.53
N LEU A 402 -11.67 1.37 12.08
CA LEU A 402 -10.46 2.19 12.08
C LEU A 402 -9.54 1.94 13.29
N GLN A 403 -9.98 1.20 14.31
CA GLN A 403 -9.24 0.98 15.56
C GLN A 403 -7.81 0.44 15.33
N PRO A 404 -7.55 -0.57 14.48
CA PRO A 404 -6.18 -1.07 14.26
C PRO A 404 -5.23 -0.02 13.69
N LEU A 405 -5.75 0.89 12.84
CA LEU A 405 -4.95 1.97 12.26
C LEU A 405 -4.73 3.10 13.26
N GLU A 406 -5.73 3.41 14.09
CA GLU A 406 -5.63 4.43 15.15
C GLU A 406 -4.65 4.01 16.24
N LEU A 407 -4.64 2.74 16.67
CA LEU A 407 -3.67 2.21 17.63
C LEU A 407 -2.24 2.27 17.09
N LYS A 408 -2.02 1.89 15.83
CA LYS A 408 -0.71 2.05 15.17
C LYS A 408 -0.29 3.51 15.03
N ALA A 409 -1.24 4.41 14.76
CA ALA A 409 -0.97 5.84 14.70
C ALA A 409 -0.60 6.40 16.08
N LEU A 410 -1.24 5.94 17.15
CA LEU A 410 -0.87 6.26 18.53
C LEU A 410 0.57 5.81 18.82
N ASP A 411 0.95 4.57 18.50
CA ASP A 411 2.31 4.07 18.70
C ASP A 411 3.35 4.83 17.88
N TRP A 412 2.98 5.17 16.64
CA TRP A 412 3.79 6.00 15.78
C TRP A 412 4.06 7.35 16.44
N LEU A 413 3.00 8.07 16.84
CA LEU A 413 3.15 9.39 17.48
C LEU A 413 3.90 9.30 18.82
N MET A 414 3.66 8.25 19.61
CA MET A 414 4.35 8.01 20.88
C MET A 414 5.86 7.98 20.70
N GLY A 415 6.36 7.24 19.70
CA GLY A 415 7.79 7.20 19.41
C GLY A 415 8.35 8.42 18.69
N GLN A 416 7.54 9.41 18.32
CA GLN A 416 8.01 10.68 17.73
C GLN A 416 8.12 11.81 18.75
N ARG A 417 7.65 11.59 19.99
CA ARG A 417 7.76 12.57 21.07
C ARG A 417 9.23 12.89 21.40
N PRO A 418 9.52 14.08 21.92
CA PRO A 418 10.85 14.38 22.44
C PRO A 418 11.19 13.47 23.63
N THR A 419 12.48 13.22 23.85
CA THR A 419 12.94 12.55 25.06
C THR A 419 12.64 13.44 26.27
N GLU A 420 12.01 12.85 27.29
CA GLU A 420 11.67 13.54 28.53
C GLU A 420 12.89 13.55 29.45
N ILE A 421 13.19 14.71 30.05
CA ILE A 421 14.22 14.85 31.08
C ILE A 421 13.47 14.96 32.40
N LEU A 422 13.21 13.82 33.04
CA LEU A 422 12.55 13.72 34.33
C LEU A 422 13.52 13.13 35.37
N PRO A 423 13.38 13.47 36.66
CA PRO A 423 14.18 12.86 37.71
C PRO A 423 13.95 11.34 37.76
N GLU A 424 15.04 10.57 37.72
CA GLU A 424 15.01 9.12 37.84
C GLU A 424 14.75 8.71 39.30
N ARG A 425 13.46 8.53 39.64
CA ARG A 425 12.99 8.12 40.98
C ARG A 425 12.77 6.61 41.14
N VAL A 426 12.95 5.84 40.07
CA VAL A 426 12.75 4.39 40.08
C VAL A 426 14.05 3.71 39.64
N LEU A 427 14.56 2.83 40.50
CA LEU A 427 15.69 1.95 40.23
C LEU A 427 15.17 0.52 40.10
N VAL A 428 15.60 -0.19 39.06
CA VAL A 428 15.31 -1.62 38.91
C VAL A 428 16.52 -2.44 39.29
N VAL A 429 16.41 -3.28 40.32
CA VAL A 429 17.39 -4.33 40.59
C VAL A 429 16.98 -5.54 39.76
N GLU A 430 17.75 -5.83 38.73
CA GLU A 430 17.43 -6.86 37.75
C GLU A 430 18.17 -8.17 38.03
N ALA A 431 17.43 -9.28 38.08
CA ALA A 431 17.99 -10.61 38.02
C ALA A 431 18.16 -11.01 36.55
N THR A 432 19.40 -10.89 36.07
CA THR A 432 19.83 -11.22 34.71
C THR A 432 20.05 -12.72 34.54
N GLU A 433 20.30 -13.17 33.31
CA GLU A 433 20.61 -14.58 33.04
C GLU A 433 21.87 -15.05 33.78
N ALA A 434 22.87 -14.18 33.93
CA ALA A 434 24.06 -14.47 34.72
C ALA A 434 23.71 -14.72 36.20
N ASP A 435 22.82 -13.91 36.76
CA ASP A 435 22.37 -14.05 38.15
C ASP A 435 21.56 -15.34 38.36
N LEU A 436 20.69 -15.68 37.41
CA LEU A 436 19.91 -16.93 37.47
C LEU A 436 20.79 -18.18 37.33
N ASN A 437 21.87 -18.10 36.53
CA ASN A 437 22.84 -19.20 36.40
C ASN A 437 23.70 -19.35 37.66
N GLU A 438 24.00 -18.25 38.36
CA GLU A 438 24.81 -18.26 39.59
C GLU A 438 24.00 -18.69 40.82
N TYR A 439 22.81 -18.13 41.01
CA TYR A 439 22.01 -18.32 42.23
C TYR A 439 20.87 -19.32 42.07
N GLY A 440 20.48 -19.66 40.83
CA GLY A 440 19.39 -20.58 40.50
C GLY A 440 18.06 -19.89 40.17
N TYR A 441 17.16 -20.65 39.52
CA TYR A 441 15.79 -20.22 39.21
C TYR A 441 14.76 -21.30 39.66
N PRO A 442 13.71 -20.94 40.44
CA PRO A 442 13.46 -19.63 41.02
C PRO A 442 14.56 -19.20 42.00
N LEU A 443 14.79 -17.89 42.13
CA LEU A 443 15.81 -17.36 43.06
C LEU A 443 15.58 -17.85 44.49
N PRO A 444 16.60 -18.37 45.20
CA PRO A 444 16.44 -18.84 46.57
C PRO A 444 15.99 -17.73 47.53
N ASP A 445 15.16 -18.07 48.52
CA ASP A 445 14.63 -17.10 49.48
C ASP A 445 15.73 -16.41 50.31
N ALA A 446 16.83 -17.11 50.60
CA ALA A 446 18.00 -16.54 51.27
C ALA A 446 18.65 -15.42 50.44
N VAL A 447 18.70 -15.58 49.11
CA VAL A 447 19.29 -14.58 48.19
C VAL A 447 18.40 -13.34 48.12
N LEU A 448 17.08 -13.53 48.02
CA LEU A 448 16.13 -12.41 48.06
C LEU A 448 16.17 -11.68 49.41
N ALA A 449 16.22 -12.40 50.53
CA ALA A 449 16.34 -11.82 51.85
C ALA A 449 17.63 -10.99 51.98
N GLN A 450 18.76 -11.50 51.48
CA GLN A 450 20.03 -10.78 51.47
C GLN A 450 19.97 -9.51 50.62
N ALA A 451 19.38 -9.58 49.42
CA ALA A 451 19.21 -8.42 48.54
C ALA A 451 18.34 -7.34 49.20
N ILE A 452 17.20 -7.71 49.77
CA ILE A 452 16.30 -6.80 50.48
C ILE A 452 17.01 -6.16 51.67
N GLN A 453 17.70 -6.95 52.51
CA GLN A 453 18.45 -6.43 53.65
C GLN A 453 19.55 -5.44 53.23
N LYS A 454 20.23 -5.71 52.10
CA LYS A 454 21.22 -4.77 51.55
C LYS A 454 20.57 -3.47 51.10
N LEU A 455 19.46 -3.55 50.37
CA LEU A 455 18.71 -2.38 49.94
C LEU A 455 18.23 -1.55 51.14
N GLN A 456 17.72 -2.19 52.19
CA GLN A 456 17.27 -1.53 53.42
C GLN A 456 18.34 -0.68 54.10
N LYS A 457 19.64 -1.05 53.98
CA LYS A 457 20.74 -0.23 54.52
C LYS A 457 20.83 1.17 53.88
N TYR A 458 20.36 1.31 52.64
CA TYR A 458 20.30 2.57 51.91
C TYR A 458 18.97 3.31 52.09
N GLN A 459 18.07 2.75 52.92
CA GLN A 459 16.77 3.33 53.31
C GLN A 459 15.91 3.77 52.11
N PRO A 460 15.70 2.94 51.07
CA PRO A 460 14.86 3.32 49.95
C PRO A 460 13.45 3.66 50.40
N ARG A 461 12.81 4.56 49.69
CA ARG A 461 11.48 5.03 50.05
C ARG A 461 10.46 3.90 50.02
N VAL A 462 10.53 3.07 48.97
CA VAL A 462 9.69 1.89 48.76
C VAL A 462 10.49 0.82 48.04
N ILE A 463 10.32 -0.44 48.43
CA ILE A 463 10.82 -1.62 47.73
C ILE A 463 9.62 -2.42 47.20
N GLY A 464 9.50 -2.57 45.89
CA GLY A 464 8.55 -3.48 45.26
C GLY A 464 9.26 -4.78 44.86
N LEU A 465 8.77 -5.91 45.37
CA LEU A 465 9.24 -7.24 44.99
C LEU A 465 8.39 -7.78 43.84
N ASP A 466 8.85 -7.60 42.60
CA ASP A 466 8.21 -8.09 41.38
C ASP A 466 8.63 -9.54 41.07
N ILE A 467 8.53 -10.41 42.08
CA ILE A 467 8.88 -11.83 42.00
C ILE A 467 7.82 -12.62 42.78
N PHE A 468 7.13 -13.54 42.09
CA PHE A 468 6.10 -14.36 42.72
C PHE A 468 6.68 -15.29 43.80
N ARG A 469 6.11 -15.23 45.01
CA ARG A 469 6.47 -16.10 46.13
C ARG A 469 5.24 -16.70 46.82
N ALA A 470 4.58 -17.62 46.13
CA ALA A 470 3.41 -18.35 46.64
C ALA A 470 3.72 -19.24 47.86
N GLN A 471 4.96 -19.72 47.97
CA GLN A 471 5.45 -20.57 49.06
C GLN A 471 6.81 -20.04 49.50
N LEU A 472 7.05 -20.04 50.82
CA LEU A 472 8.33 -19.69 51.41
C LEU A 472 9.09 -20.96 51.77
N ASP A 473 10.41 -20.94 51.58
CA ASP A 473 11.31 -22.01 51.98
C ASP A 473 11.39 -22.10 53.51
N PRO A 474 10.95 -23.20 54.14
CA PRO A 474 11.07 -23.39 55.59
C PRO A 474 12.53 -23.35 56.07
N ALA A 475 13.50 -23.65 55.21
CA ALA A 475 14.93 -23.60 55.54
C ALA A 475 15.48 -22.15 55.62
N SER A 476 14.74 -21.15 55.11
CA SER A 476 15.14 -19.75 55.08
C SER A 476 14.01 -18.81 55.54
N PRO A 477 13.66 -18.80 56.84
CA PRO A 477 12.51 -18.04 57.37
C PRO A 477 12.68 -16.51 57.29
N GLN A 478 13.90 -16.03 57.01
CA GLN A 478 14.27 -14.62 56.98
C GLN A 478 13.44 -13.81 55.97
N LEU A 479 13.14 -14.36 54.79
CA LEU A 479 12.31 -13.67 53.80
C LEU A 479 10.88 -13.46 54.31
N GLY A 480 10.30 -14.45 54.98
CA GLY A 480 8.98 -14.35 55.59
C GLY A 480 8.89 -13.30 56.68
N GLN A 481 9.93 -13.17 57.51
CA GLN A 481 10.05 -12.12 58.51
C GLN A 481 10.12 -10.73 57.86
N LEU A 482 10.99 -10.57 56.85
CA LEU A 482 11.10 -9.30 56.11
C LEU A 482 9.77 -8.90 55.46
N LEU A 483 9.09 -9.86 54.83
CA LEU A 483 7.77 -9.66 54.23
C LEU A 483 6.72 -9.21 55.26
N GLY A 484 6.74 -9.76 56.48
CA GLY A 484 5.81 -9.38 57.55
C GLY A 484 6.13 -8.08 58.28
N GLU A 485 7.42 -7.78 58.48
CA GLU A 485 7.87 -6.71 59.40
C GLU A 485 8.39 -5.44 58.70
N THR A 486 8.68 -5.49 57.39
CA THR A 486 9.29 -4.35 56.68
C THR A 486 8.23 -3.45 56.04
N ASP A 487 7.96 -2.29 56.63
CA ASP A 487 6.85 -1.40 56.25
C ASP A 487 6.92 -0.86 54.80
N ASN A 488 8.12 -0.63 54.27
CA ASN A 488 8.31 -0.13 52.91
C ASN A 488 8.48 -1.24 51.86
N LEU A 489 8.23 -2.52 52.20
CA LEU A 489 8.32 -3.66 51.29
C LEU A 489 6.94 -4.09 50.81
N ILE A 490 6.71 -4.03 49.49
CA ILE A 490 5.46 -4.44 48.83
C ILE A 490 5.70 -5.71 48.04
N ALA A 491 4.83 -6.70 48.22
CA ALA A 491 4.91 -7.99 47.53
C ALA A 491 3.85 -8.15 46.44
N LEU A 492 4.07 -9.14 45.57
CA LEU A 492 3.30 -9.36 44.36
C LEU A 492 2.39 -10.60 44.45
N CYS A 493 1.19 -10.49 43.88
CA CYS A 493 0.36 -11.64 43.48
C CYS A 493 -0.22 -11.46 42.07
N SER A 494 -0.96 -12.46 41.56
CA SER A 494 -1.63 -12.35 40.27
C SER A 494 -3.09 -12.80 40.35
N VAL A 495 -3.99 -11.97 39.86
CA VAL A 495 -5.42 -12.27 39.75
C VAL A 495 -5.65 -13.20 38.56
N GLY A 496 -6.39 -14.28 38.79
CA GLY A 496 -6.76 -15.22 37.72
C GLY A 496 -7.79 -14.64 36.76
N THR A 497 -7.82 -15.13 35.52
CA THR A 497 -8.90 -14.80 34.58
C THR A 497 -10.07 -15.76 34.82
N PRO A 498 -11.30 -15.27 35.08
CA PRO A 498 -12.47 -16.13 35.23
C PRO A 498 -12.62 -17.06 34.01
N ASP A 499 -13.00 -18.31 34.26
CA ASP A 499 -13.28 -19.33 33.24
C ASP A 499 -12.09 -19.67 32.30
N ASN A 500 -10.87 -19.26 32.64
CA ASN A 500 -9.66 -19.63 31.90
C ASN A 500 -8.75 -20.55 32.74
N PRO A 501 -8.76 -21.87 32.51
CA PRO A 501 -7.95 -22.82 33.27
C PRO A 501 -6.43 -22.62 33.07
N ASN A 502 -6.02 -21.93 32.01
CA ASN A 502 -4.60 -21.64 31.74
C ASN A 502 -4.11 -20.35 32.42
N LYS A 503 -5.00 -19.60 33.10
CA LYS A 503 -4.65 -18.39 33.87
C LYS A 503 -5.32 -18.39 35.25
N PRO A 504 -5.00 -19.36 36.13
CA PRO A 504 -5.64 -19.50 37.44
C PRO A 504 -5.28 -18.37 38.43
N GLY A 505 -4.28 -17.55 38.11
CA GLY A 505 -3.70 -16.57 39.04
C GLY A 505 -2.62 -17.20 39.93
N ILE A 506 -1.91 -16.36 40.68
CA ILE A 506 -0.82 -16.75 41.56
C ILE A 506 -1.11 -16.16 42.94
N PRO A 507 -1.11 -16.97 44.02
CA PRO A 507 -1.45 -16.48 45.36
C PRO A 507 -0.36 -15.56 45.93
N SER A 508 -0.77 -14.72 46.88
CA SER A 508 0.14 -13.87 47.64
C SER A 508 1.08 -14.67 48.54
N PRO A 509 2.26 -14.12 48.87
CA PRO A 509 3.12 -14.70 49.89
C PRO A 509 2.42 -14.71 51.26
N PRO A 510 2.69 -15.72 52.11
CA PRO A 510 2.15 -15.75 53.46
C PRO A 510 2.72 -14.59 54.29
N ASN A 511 1.94 -14.11 55.26
CA ASN A 511 2.31 -13.09 56.26
C ASN A 511 2.56 -11.66 55.72
N VAL A 512 2.12 -11.33 54.49
CA VAL A 512 2.13 -9.95 54.00
C VAL A 512 0.77 -9.29 54.28
N PRO A 513 0.71 -8.10 54.90
CA PRO A 513 -0.53 -7.33 55.06
C PRO A 513 -1.16 -6.95 53.71
N ASP A 514 -2.49 -6.85 53.66
CA ASP A 514 -3.23 -6.55 52.43
C ASP A 514 -2.84 -5.18 51.84
N GLU A 515 -2.45 -4.22 52.68
CA GLU A 515 -1.99 -2.89 52.26
C GLU A 515 -0.64 -2.92 51.55
N ARG A 516 0.14 -4.00 51.70
CA ARG A 516 1.47 -4.20 51.09
C ARG A 516 1.46 -5.30 50.02
N LEU A 517 0.30 -5.60 49.46
CA LEU A 517 0.12 -6.55 48.37
C LEU A 517 -0.39 -5.85 47.11
N GLY A 518 0.35 -5.98 46.00
CA GLY A 518 -0.06 -5.50 44.69
C GLY A 518 -0.18 -6.61 43.66
N PHE A 519 -1.11 -6.50 42.71
CA PHE A 519 -1.23 -7.47 41.61
C PHE A 519 -0.33 -7.11 40.42
N SER A 520 0.11 -8.12 39.66
CA SER A 520 1.01 -7.94 38.50
C SER A 520 0.29 -7.77 37.17
N ASN A 521 -1.03 -8.00 37.15
CA ASN A 521 -1.83 -8.10 35.93
C ASN A 521 -1.70 -6.85 35.05
N VAL A 522 -1.47 -7.09 33.76
CA VAL A 522 -1.47 -6.07 32.70
C VAL A 522 -2.56 -6.35 31.68
N VAL A 523 -2.98 -5.31 30.99
CA VAL A 523 -4.00 -5.41 29.93
C VAL A 523 -3.32 -5.40 28.58
N VAL A 524 -3.43 -6.53 27.87
CA VAL A 524 -2.82 -6.72 26.55
C VAL A 524 -3.83 -6.38 25.46
N ASP A 525 -3.50 -5.45 24.56
CA ASP A 525 -4.37 -5.13 23.43
C ASP A 525 -4.37 -6.28 22.38
N PRO A 526 -5.37 -6.34 21.48
CA PRO A 526 -5.48 -7.43 20.50
C PRO A 526 -4.27 -7.64 19.59
N ASP A 527 -3.42 -6.62 19.42
CA ASP A 527 -2.18 -6.68 18.66
C ASP A 527 -0.93 -7.00 19.50
N GLY A 528 -1.11 -7.35 20.79
CA GLY A 528 -0.06 -7.78 21.70
C GLY A 528 0.69 -6.65 22.41
N VAL A 529 0.33 -5.38 22.15
CA VAL A 529 1.02 -4.21 22.70
C VAL A 529 0.31 -3.72 23.97
N ILE A 530 1.07 -3.35 25.00
CA ILE A 530 0.54 -2.74 26.22
C ILE A 530 0.43 -1.24 26.03
N ARG A 531 -0.79 -0.70 26.06
CA ARG A 531 -1.06 0.75 25.99
C ARG A 531 -1.91 1.27 27.13
N ARG A 532 -2.35 0.36 28.01
CA ARG A 532 -3.28 0.63 29.11
C ARG A 532 -2.64 0.20 30.43
N HIS A 533 -2.85 1.03 31.45
CA HIS A 533 -2.42 0.76 32.82
C HIS A 533 -3.64 0.44 33.65
N LEU A 534 -3.69 -0.76 34.20
CA LEU A 534 -4.70 -1.17 35.16
C LEU A 534 -4.25 -0.71 36.56
N LEU A 535 -4.88 0.33 37.10
CA LEU A 535 -4.48 0.90 38.39
C LEU A 535 -5.01 0.07 39.56
N PHE A 536 -6.28 -0.30 39.48
CA PHE A 536 -6.96 -1.12 40.48
C PHE A 536 -8.11 -1.92 39.87
N MET A 537 -8.48 -3.03 40.50
CA MET A 537 -9.61 -3.87 40.09
C MET A 537 -10.34 -4.43 41.31
N GLN A 538 -11.52 -5.01 41.08
CA GLN A 538 -12.21 -5.80 42.09
C GLN A 538 -12.01 -7.29 41.78
N PRO A 539 -11.12 -8.00 42.49
CA PRO A 539 -10.96 -9.43 42.30
C PRO A 539 -12.22 -10.18 42.75
N SER A 540 -12.47 -11.35 42.14
CA SER A 540 -13.56 -12.24 42.56
C SER A 540 -13.24 -12.85 43.94
N SER A 541 -14.27 -13.22 44.70
CA SER A 541 -14.10 -13.80 46.04
C SER A 541 -13.26 -15.08 46.07
N ASN A 542 -13.15 -15.78 44.94
CA ASN A 542 -12.40 -17.03 44.81
C ASN A 542 -11.02 -16.83 44.15
N SER A 543 -10.61 -15.58 43.91
CA SER A 543 -9.29 -15.27 43.35
C SER A 543 -8.18 -15.62 44.34
N PRO A 544 -7.06 -16.23 43.90
CA PRO A 544 -5.91 -16.47 44.77
C PRO A 544 -5.22 -15.17 45.22
N CYS A 545 -5.51 -14.04 44.55
CA CYS A 545 -4.97 -12.72 44.85
C CYS A 545 -6.13 -11.77 45.14
N ALA A 546 -6.22 -11.31 46.39
CA ALA A 546 -7.35 -10.51 46.91
C ALA A 546 -7.11 -8.99 46.85
N THR A 547 -5.89 -8.55 46.55
CA THR A 547 -5.57 -7.13 46.48
C THR A 547 -6.32 -6.42 45.35
N ARG A 548 -6.66 -5.17 45.60
CA ARG A 548 -7.37 -4.30 44.67
C ARG A 548 -6.44 -3.44 43.84
N PHE A 549 -5.17 -3.25 44.23
CA PHE A 549 -4.26 -2.33 43.55
C PHE A 549 -3.18 -3.08 42.76
N ALA A 550 -2.78 -2.53 41.61
CA ALA A 550 -1.62 -3.03 40.90
C ALA A 550 -0.34 -2.72 41.69
N LEU A 551 0.70 -3.54 41.51
CA LEU A 551 2.01 -3.33 42.14
C LEU A 551 2.55 -1.93 41.87
N SER A 552 2.60 -1.52 40.59
CA SER A 552 3.05 -0.18 40.19
C SER A 552 2.25 0.96 40.84
N THR A 553 0.94 0.80 41.00
CA THR A 553 0.07 1.79 41.65
C THR A 553 0.36 1.89 43.14
N LEU A 554 0.45 0.75 43.82
CA LEU A 554 0.66 0.70 45.26
C LEU A 554 2.04 1.22 45.64
N VAL A 555 3.06 0.86 44.87
CA VAL A 555 4.43 1.40 44.99
C VAL A 555 4.45 2.92 44.81
N ALA A 556 3.74 3.44 43.81
CA ALA A 556 3.63 4.88 43.60
C ALA A 556 2.90 5.59 44.76
N PHE A 557 1.81 5.03 45.26
CA PHE A 557 1.08 5.62 46.39
C PHE A 557 1.91 5.66 47.67
N HIS A 558 2.61 4.59 48.02
CA HIS A 558 3.52 4.59 49.17
C HIS A 558 4.68 5.59 49.01
N TYR A 559 5.19 5.77 47.79
CA TYR A 559 6.23 6.77 47.53
C TYR A 559 5.71 8.19 47.77
N LEU A 560 4.47 8.46 47.34
CA LEU A 560 3.83 9.78 47.38
C LEU A 560 3.29 10.15 48.76
N GLU A 561 2.93 9.16 49.58
CA GLU A 561 2.45 9.34 50.97
C GLU A 561 3.44 10.14 51.82
N GLN A 562 4.74 9.87 51.70
CA GLN A 562 5.76 10.62 52.42
C GLN A 562 5.95 12.06 51.91
N ALA A 563 5.36 12.41 50.77
CA ALA A 563 5.29 13.77 50.25
C ALA A 563 3.92 14.44 50.55
N ASP A 564 3.10 13.82 51.43
CA ASP A 564 1.73 14.26 51.79
C ASP A 564 0.78 14.30 50.58
N ILE A 565 1.03 13.43 49.58
CA ILE A 565 0.19 13.29 48.39
C ILE A 565 -0.57 11.97 48.48
N HIS A 566 -1.88 12.06 48.72
CA HIS A 566 -2.77 10.91 48.82
C HIS A 566 -3.72 10.83 47.62
N PRO A 567 -4.17 9.61 47.24
CA PRO A 567 -5.21 9.44 46.23
C PRO A 567 -6.57 9.92 46.74
N GLU A 568 -7.20 10.83 46.00
CA GLU A 568 -8.55 11.33 46.30
C GLU A 568 -9.54 10.91 45.23
N ASN A 569 -10.70 10.38 45.65
CA ASN A 569 -11.78 10.05 44.72
C ASN A 569 -12.61 11.30 44.42
N LEU A 570 -12.62 11.70 43.16
CA LEU A 570 -13.44 12.79 42.65
C LEU A 570 -14.79 12.26 42.14
N ALA A 571 -15.72 13.19 41.90
CA ALA A 571 -16.96 12.89 41.17
C ALA A 571 -16.67 12.28 39.78
N ASP A 572 -17.63 11.50 39.28
CA ASP A 572 -17.56 10.75 38.01
C ASP A 572 -16.47 9.67 37.98
N HIS A 573 -16.23 9.03 39.12
CA HIS A 573 -15.25 7.95 39.28
C HIS A 573 -13.82 8.34 38.90
N ARG A 574 -13.44 9.62 38.98
CA ARG A 574 -12.07 10.06 38.67
C ARG A 574 -11.17 9.97 39.90
N LEU A 575 -9.89 9.73 39.67
CA LEU A 575 -8.86 9.67 40.71
C LEU A 575 -7.96 10.89 40.61
N GLN A 576 -7.85 11.67 41.68
CA GLN A 576 -6.87 12.75 41.80
C GLN A 576 -5.65 12.26 42.56
N LEU A 577 -4.46 12.61 42.06
CA LEU A 577 -3.18 12.33 42.69
C LEU A 577 -2.29 13.58 42.58
N GLY A 578 -2.20 14.34 43.67
CA GLY A 578 -1.59 15.66 43.66
C GLY A 578 -2.35 16.60 42.70
N LYS A 579 -1.66 17.12 41.68
CA LYS A 579 -2.28 17.94 40.62
C LYS A 579 -2.79 17.12 39.44
N ALA A 580 -2.41 15.86 39.31
CA ALA A 580 -2.84 15.00 38.22
C ALA A 580 -4.25 14.45 38.48
N THR A 581 -5.05 14.36 37.41
CA THR A 581 -6.37 13.73 37.44
C THR A 581 -6.41 12.61 36.42
N PHE A 582 -6.74 11.41 36.88
CA PHE A 582 -6.89 10.20 36.10
C PHE A 582 -8.38 9.90 35.92
N ALA A 583 -8.80 9.74 34.67
CA ALA A 583 -10.15 9.32 34.32
C ALA A 583 -10.16 7.85 33.87
N PRO A 584 -11.18 7.06 34.23
CA PRO A 584 -11.29 5.68 33.79
C PRO A 584 -11.44 5.62 32.27
N LEU A 585 -10.80 4.62 31.66
CA LEU A 585 -10.97 4.31 30.24
C LEU A 585 -12.34 3.69 30.01
N GLU A 586 -13.28 4.47 29.48
CA GLU A 586 -14.58 3.97 29.04
C GLU A 586 -14.45 3.17 27.73
N SER A 587 -15.46 2.35 27.40
CA SER A 587 -15.46 1.44 26.25
C SER A 587 -15.05 2.06 24.92
N ASN A 588 -15.39 3.34 24.71
CA ASN A 588 -15.17 4.06 23.46
C ASN A 588 -14.23 5.27 23.63
N THR A 589 -13.28 5.18 24.57
CA THR A 589 -12.31 6.25 24.82
C THR A 589 -11.17 6.20 23.80
N GLY A 590 -10.96 7.31 23.09
CA GLY A 590 -9.82 7.46 22.18
C GLY A 590 -9.85 6.46 21.02
N PRO A 591 -8.79 5.68 20.76
CA PRO A 591 -8.74 4.74 19.64
C PRO A 591 -9.52 3.44 19.92
N TYR A 592 -10.02 3.22 21.15
CA TYR A 592 -10.67 1.97 21.53
C TYR A 592 -12.15 1.98 21.17
N HIS A 593 -12.64 0.84 20.67
CA HIS A 593 -14.05 0.53 20.52
C HIS A 593 -14.36 -0.75 21.30
N GLN A 594 -15.38 -0.69 22.16
CA GLN A 594 -15.75 -1.79 23.07
C GLN A 594 -14.56 -2.31 23.90
N ALA A 595 -13.77 -1.40 24.48
CA ALA A 595 -12.71 -1.77 25.42
C ALA A 595 -13.29 -2.63 26.57
N ASP A 596 -12.49 -3.59 27.04
CA ASP A 596 -12.85 -4.38 28.21
C ASP A 596 -13.00 -3.50 29.44
N HIS A 597 -13.90 -3.90 30.34
CA HIS A 597 -14.22 -3.18 31.57
C HIS A 597 -13.43 -3.71 32.78
N TRP A 598 -12.23 -4.24 32.56
CA TRP A 598 -11.50 -4.90 33.63
C TRP A 598 -10.87 -3.86 34.56
N GLY A 599 -11.56 -3.51 35.64
CA GLY A 599 -11.07 -2.56 36.65
C GLY A 599 -10.93 -1.12 36.14
N PHE A 600 -10.15 -0.32 36.87
CA PHE A 600 -9.85 1.07 36.55
C PHE A 600 -8.60 1.15 35.67
N GLN A 601 -8.81 1.44 34.39
CA GLN A 601 -7.75 1.52 33.40
C GLN A 601 -7.52 2.96 32.98
N VAL A 602 -6.27 3.32 32.67
CA VAL A 602 -5.88 4.61 32.08
C VAL A 602 -4.96 4.40 30.90
N LEU A 603 -4.84 5.38 30.00
CA LEU A 603 -3.88 5.32 28.90
C LEU A 603 -2.45 5.50 29.43
N LEU A 604 -1.53 4.66 28.96
CA LEU A 604 -0.12 4.76 29.28
C LEU A 604 0.54 5.90 28.52
N ASN A 605 1.17 6.80 29.27
CA ASN A 605 2.04 7.82 28.74
C ASN A 605 3.51 7.34 28.82
N TYR A 606 3.93 6.56 27.82
CA TYR A 606 5.30 6.05 27.77
C TYR A 606 6.33 7.17 27.61
N SER A 607 7.41 7.13 28.40
CA SER A 607 8.53 8.04 28.22
C SER A 607 9.42 7.58 27.06
N ARG A 608 9.88 8.50 26.22
CA ARG A 608 10.91 8.20 25.20
C ARG A 608 12.30 8.34 25.84
N THR A 609 12.61 7.50 26.81
CA THR A 609 13.95 7.38 27.38
C THR A 609 14.91 6.76 26.35
N ARG A 610 16.17 7.23 26.32
CA ARG A 610 17.21 6.71 25.39
C ARG A 610 17.71 5.32 25.80
N SER A 611 17.33 4.83 26.98
CA SER A 611 17.75 3.58 27.59
C SER A 611 16.59 3.00 28.42
N ALA A 612 16.67 1.70 28.71
CA ALA A 612 15.81 1.05 29.72
C ALA A 612 15.80 1.85 31.05
N PRO A 613 14.80 1.64 31.92
CA PRO A 613 14.81 2.21 33.27
C PRO A 613 16.17 2.02 33.93
N ARG A 614 16.61 2.99 34.74
CA ARG A 614 17.87 2.88 35.49
C ARG A 614 17.90 1.53 36.22
N SER A 615 18.87 0.68 35.87
CA SER A 615 18.96 -0.68 36.38
C SER A 615 20.32 -1.02 37.00
N LEU A 616 20.32 -2.01 37.88
CA LEU A 616 21.48 -2.57 38.57
C LEU A 616 21.30 -4.10 38.62
N SER A 617 22.33 -4.89 38.27
CA SER A 617 22.22 -6.34 38.40
C SER A 617 22.17 -6.81 39.86
N LEU A 618 21.48 -7.92 40.10
CA LEU A 618 21.38 -8.53 41.43
C LEU A 618 22.77 -8.89 42.00
N SER A 619 23.65 -9.48 41.18
CA SER A 619 25.05 -9.75 41.55
C SER A 619 25.82 -8.50 41.96
N ALA A 620 25.68 -7.39 41.21
CA ALA A 620 26.38 -6.15 41.53
C ALA A 620 25.95 -5.58 42.89
N LEU A 621 24.66 -5.68 43.23
CA LEU A 621 24.14 -5.36 44.56
C LEU A 621 24.69 -6.31 45.64
N LEU A 622 24.68 -7.62 45.39
CA LEU A 622 25.12 -8.63 46.36
C LEU A 622 26.64 -8.63 46.60
N ARG A 623 27.44 -8.16 45.65
CA ARG A 623 28.91 -8.06 45.74
C ARG A 623 29.42 -6.67 46.16
N ASP A 624 28.54 -5.71 46.39
CA ASP A 624 28.88 -4.32 46.72
C ASP A 624 29.77 -3.66 45.63
N GLU A 625 29.55 -4.02 44.36
CA GLU A 625 30.33 -3.52 43.22
C GLU A 625 29.95 -2.09 42.81
N VAL A 626 28.81 -1.58 43.29
CA VAL A 626 28.28 -0.25 42.94
C VAL A 626 27.95 0.54 44.20
N VAL A 627 28.44 1.78 44.26
CA VAL A 627 28.05 2.75 45.29
C VAL A 627 26.67 3.31 44.94
N LEU A 628 25.65 2.90 45.71
CA LEU A 628 24.28 3.38 45.52
C LEU A 628 24.10 4.71 46.25
N GLU A 629 24.37 5.80 45.53
CA GLU A 629 24.13 7.15 46.05
C GLU A 629 22.63 7.49 46.01
N ASN A 630 22.11 8.02 47.12
CA ASN A 630 20.77 8.64 47.25
C ASN A 630 19.57 7.72 46.95
N LEU A 631 19.55 6.47 47.44
CA LEU A 631 18.34 5.64 47.36
C LEU A 631 17.19 6.12 48.27
N ALA A 632 17.48 6.97 49.25
CA ALA A 632 16.51 7.42 50.26
C ALA A 632 15.24 8.06 49.69
N ASP A 633 15.32 8.67 48.49
CA ASP A 633 14.17 9.25 47.78
C ASP A 633 13.82 8.48 46.50
N GLN A 634 14.14 7.17 46.45
CA GLN A 634 13.89 6.30 45.30
C GLN A 634 12.97 5.13 45.64
N VAL A 635 12.19 4.74 44.63
CA VAL A 635 11.55 3.44 44.53
C VAL A 635 12.57 2.43 44.00
N VAL A 636 12.65 1.27 44.63
CA VAL A 636 13.45 0.13 44.13
C VAL A 636 12.52 -1.01 43.75
N LEU A 637 12.56 -1.46 42.50
CA LEU A 637 11.84 -2.66 42.04
C LEU A 637 12.83 -3.80 41.84
N LEU A 638 12.63 -4.92 42.54
CA LEU A 638 13.44 -6.13 42.40
C LEU A 638 12.67 -7.15 41.55
N GLY A 639 13.19 -7.52 40.38
CA GLY A 639 12.51 -8.42 39.44
C GLY A 639 13.44 -9.12 38.45
N VAL A 640 12.89 -10.06 37.68
CA VAL A 640 13.65 -10.88 36.72
C VAL A 640 13.60 -10.25 35.32
N THR A 641 14.76 -10.07 34.69
CA THR A 641 14.90 -9.58 33.30
C THR A 641 15.50 -10.62 32.36
N ALA A 642 15.96 -11.76 32.89
CA ALA A 642 16.51 -12.87 32.14
C ALA A 642 15.46 -13.53 31.22
N PRO A 643 15.77 -13.81 29.95
CA PRO A 643 14.86 -14.48 29.02
C PRO A 643 14.66 -15.95 29.41
N ILE A 644 13.80 -16.19 30.40
CA ILE A 644 13.42 -17.52 30.87
C ILE A 644 12.51 -18.22 29.86
N SER A 645 12.58 -19.55 29.81
CA SER A 645 11.88 -20.42 28.85
C SER A 645 10.34 -20.31 28.89
N ASN A 646 9.77 -19.57 29.84
CA ASN A 646 8.34 -19.29 29.93
C ASN A 646 8.05 -17.82 29.53
N PRO A 647 7.47 -17.55 28.35
CA PRO A 647 7.35 -16.22 27.76
C PRO A 647 6.25 -15.32 28.39
N THR A 648 5.73 -15.66 29.56
CA THR A 648 4.51 -15.04 30.12
C THR A 648 4.71 -13.63 30.68
N ASP A 649 5.96 -13.19 30.89
CA ASP A 649 6.29 -11.89 31.50
C ASP A 649 7.06 -10.94 30.57
N TYR A 650 6.88 -11.12 29.25
CA TYR A 650 7.50 -10.29 28.22
C TYR A 650 6.44 -9.68 27.31
N PHE A 651 6.40 -8.36 27.26
CA PHE A 651 5.33 -7.61 26.61
C PHE A 651 5.86 -6.70 25.50
N LEU A 652 5.07 -6.50 24.43
CA LEU A 652 5.38 -5.48 23.44
C LEU A 652 4.94 -4.12 23.97
N THR A 653 5.79 -3.12 23.82
CA THR A 653 5.47 -1.71 24.07
C THR A 653 5.37 -0.97 22.73
N PRO A 654 4.77 0.24 22.69
CA PRO A 654 4.70 1.05 21.47
C PRO A 654 6.05 1.27 20.77
N PHE A 655 7.17 1.24 21.51
CA PHE A 655 8.51 1.34 20.95
C PHE A 655 9.01 0.00 20.39
N GLY A 656 8.86 -1.09 21.16
CA GLY A 656 9.32 -2.42 20.76
C GLY A 656 8.55 -2.99 19.57
N ALA A 657 7.27 -2.64 19.44
CA ALA A 657 6.40 -3.02 18.32
C ALA A 657 6.81 -2.39 16.97
N ARG A 658 7.67 -1.37 16.98
CA ARG A 658 8.14 -0.64 15.78
C ARG A 658 9.53 -1.07 15.31
N GLN A 659 10.21 -1.94 16.04
CA GLN A 659 11.56 -2.37 15.74
C GLN A 659 11.57 -3.75 15.04
N TRP A 660 12.61 -4.00 14.25
CA TRP A 660 12.84 -5.29 13.63
C TRP A 660 14.20 -5.85 14.06
N PRO A 661 14.27 -7.03 14.71
CA PRO A 661 13.14 -7.84 15.18
C PRO A 661 12.33 -7.14 16.28
N LEU A 662 11.07 -7.55 16.47
CA LEU A 662 10.21 -7.03 17.53
C LEU A 662 10.88 -7.20 18.89
N GLN A 663 10.98 -6.12 19.67
CA GLN A 663 11.59 -6.15 20.99
C GLN A 663 10.51 -6.20 22.07
N LYS A 664 10.62 -7.15 22.99
CA LYS A 664 9.77 -7.23 24.17
C LYS A 664 10.47 -6.64 25.38
N THR A 665 9.68 -6.06 26.28
CA THR A 665 10.11 -5.49 27.55
C THR A 665 9.69 -6.45 28.68
N SER A 666 10.53 -6.61 29.70
CA SER A 666 10.23 -7.44 30.87
C SER A 666 9.13 -6.81 31.73
N GLY A 667 8.40 -7.64 32.48
CA GLY A 667 7.33 -7.20 33.39
C GLY A 667 7.82 -6.15 34.39
N VAL A 668 8.98 -6.36 35.00
CA VAL A 668 9.55 -5.42 35.98
C VAL A 668 9.87 -4.04 35.39
N PHE A 669 10.38 -3.98 34.16
CA PHE A 669 10.60 -2.69 33.48
C PHE A 669 9.28 -2.00 33.14
N LEU A 670 8.24 -2.76 32.79
CA LEU A 670 6.91 -2.21 32.56
C LEU A 670 6.29 -1.66 33.86
N GLN A 671 6.41 -2.39 34.98
CA GLN A 671 5.97 -1.92 36.31
C GLN A 671 6.74 -0.66 36.74
N ALA A 672 8.05 -0.59 36.44
CA ALA A 672 8.87 0.58 36.70
C ALA A 672 8.37 1.82 35.94
N GLU A 673 8.12 1.69 34.64
CA GLU A 673 7.57 2.77 33.80
C GLU A 673 6.18 3.22 34.28
N MET A 674 5.31 2.27 34.65
CA MET A 674 3.98 2.52 35.21
C MET A 674 4.04 3.29 36.53
N ALA A 675 4.89 2.87 37.47
CA ALA A 675 5.08 3.56 38.75
C ALA A 675 5.69 4.95 38.55
N HIS A 676 6.72 5.04 37.68
CA HIS A 676 7.35 6.32 37.34
C HIS A 676 6.34 7.31 36.74
N HIS A 677 5.44 6.85 35.86
CA HIS A 677 4.39 7.70 35.29
C HIS A 677 3.47 8.29 36.37
N LEU A 678 3.00 7.49 37.33
CA LEU A 678 2.14 7.98 38.40
C LEU A 678 2.85 9.00 39.30
N ILE A 679 4.10 8.71 39.69
CA ILE A 679 4.91 9.59 40.54
C ILE A 679 5.18 10.92 39.81
N ALA A 680 5.62 10.86 38.55
CA ALA A 680 5.93 12.05 37.77
C ALA A 680 4.69 12.90 37.45
N ALA A 681 3.53 12.25 37.22
CA ALA A 681 2.27 12.97 37.03
C ALA A 681 1.87 13.72 38.31
N ALA A 682 2.05 13.10 39.47
CA ALA A 682 1.70 13.70 40.75
C ALA A 682 2.65 14.84 41.17
N MET A 683 3.97 14.69 40.95
CA MET A 683 4.99 15.59 41.48
C MET A 683 5.56 16.60 40.45
N ASP A 684 5.75 16.18 39.20
CA ASP A 684 6.43 16.97 38.16
C ASP A 684 5.45 17.57 37.13
N GLU A 685 4.15 17.50 37.40
CA GLU A 685 3.09 17.95 36.48
C GLU A 685 3.17 17.28 35.11
N ARG A 686 3.70 16.04 35.05
CA ARG A 686 3.76 15.26 33.82
C ARG A 686 2.33 15.03 33.30
N PRO A 687 2.02 15.36 32.03
CA PRO A 687 0.67 15.23 31.52
C PRO A 687 0.14 13.79 31.61
N VAL A 688 -1.07 13.62 32.12
CA VAL A 688 -1.79 12.34 32.04
C VAL A 688 -2.39 12.22 30.65
N LEU A 689 -2.20 11.08 29.99
CA LEU A 689 -2.73 10.87 28.65
C LEU A 689 -4.25 10.70 28.70
N THR A 690 -4.97 11.64 28.10
CA THR A 690 -6.44 11.65 27.99
C THR A 690 -6.83 11.70 26.52
N ALA A 691 -8.02 11.21 26.19
CA ALA A 691 -8.59 11.38 24.86
C ALA A 691 -9.58 12.55 24.85
N LEU A 692 -9.76 13.16 23.68
CA LEU A 692 -10.87 14.09 23.46
C LEU A 692 -12.20 13.39 23.80
N PRO A 693 -13.14 14.08 24.48
CA PRO A 693 -14.48 13.53 24.65
C PRO A 693 -15.17 13.38 23.28
N GLY A 694 -16.04 12.39 23.14
CA GLY A 694 -16.59 12.00 21.83
C GLY A 694 -17.27 13.13 21.05
N TRP A 695 -17.90 14.11 21.72
CA TRP A 695 -18.46 15.28 21.04
C TRP A 695 -17.37 16.18 20.43
N ALA A 696 -16.24 16.35 21.12
CA ALA A 696 -15.12 17.17 20.67
C ALA A 696 -14.32 16.45 19.58
N GLU A 697 -14.23 15.12 19.62
CA GLU A 697 -13.74 14.32 18.50
C GLU A 697 -14.62 14.49 17.26
N GLY A 698 -15.94 14.54 17.43
CA GLY A 698 -16.87 14.87 16.35
C GLY A 698 -16.60 16.25 15.75
N LEU A 699 -16.39 17.26 16.59
CA LEU A 699 -16.00 18.61 16.12
C LEU A 699 -14.64 18.62 15.44
N TRP A 700 -13.66 17.87 15.94
CA TRP A 700 -12.35 17.72 15.33
C TRP A 700 -12.47 17.13 13.91
N LEU A 701 -13.26 16.06 13.77
CA LEU A 701 -13.51 15.41 12.50
C LEU A 701 -14.22 16.34 11.51
N VAL A 702 -15.28 17.03 11.96
CA VAL A 702 -16.00 18.02 11.15
C VAL A 702 -15.09 19.18 10.76
N GLY A 703 -14.24 19.66 11.67
CA GLY A 703 -13.29 20.74 11.40
C GLY A 703 -12.32 20.39 10.27
N TRP A 704 -11.69 19.22 10.32
CA TRP A 704 -10.81 18.75 9.26
C TRP A 704 -11.55 18.41 7.96
N ALA A 705 -12.78 17.90 8.05
CA ALA A 705 -13.63 17.72 6.88
C ALA A 705 -13.98 19.06 6.21
N LEU A 706 -14.26 20.11 6.98
CA LEU A 706 -14.53 21.46 6.48
C LEU A 706 -13.29 22.12 5.88
N ILE A 707 -12.10 21.90 6.46
CA ILE A 707 -10.83 22.34 5.86
C ILE A 707 -10.63 21.64 4.51
N GLY A 708 -10.85 20.32 4.45
CA GLY A 708 -10.78 19.54 3.21
C GLY A 708 -11.78 20.04 2.16
N GLY A 709 -13.03 20.25 2.57
CA GLY A 709 -14.08 20.84 1.73
C GLY A 709 -13.72 22.25 1.27
N GLY A 710 -13.13 23.08 2.14
CA GLY A 710 -12.65 24.42 1.81
C GLY A 710 -11.51 24.41 0.79
N ILE A 711 -10.59 23.45 0.88
CA ILE A 711 -9.52 23.21 -0.10
C ILE A 711 -10.13 22.78 -1.44
N GLY A 712 -11.01 21.77 -1.43
CA GLY A 712 -11.75 21.34 -2.62
C GLY A 712 -12.63 22.44 -3.23
N TRP A 713 -13.07 23.41 -2.41
CA TRP A 713 -13.90 24.56 -2.81
C TRP A 713 -13.11 25.75 -3.35
N LYS A 714 -12.02 26.19 -2.71
CA LYS A 714 -11.26 27.37 -3.13
C LYS A 714 -10.13 27.05 -4.09
N LEU A 715 -9.50 25.89 -3.97
CA LEU A 715 -8.32 25.52 -4.75
C LEU A 715 -8.73 24.59 -5.88
N SER A 716 -9.20 25.18 -6.98
CA SER A 716 -9.67 24.44 -8.16
C SER A 716 -8.54 23.93 -9.07
N ARG A 717 -7.31 24.42 -8.90
CA ARG A 717 -6.13 23.98 -9.67
C ARG A 717 -5.46 22.82 -8.96
N PHE A 718 -5.31 21.68 -9.63
CA PHE A 718 -4.78 20.44 -9.05
C PHE A 718 -3.45 20.63 -8.31
N LYS A 719 -2.49 21.41 -8.85
CA LYS A 719 -1.21 21.69 -8.17
C LYS A 719 -1.37 22.47 -6.85
N LEU A 720 -2.31 23.42 -6.80
CA LEU A 720 -2.59 24.18 -5.58
C LEU A 720 -3.42 23.36 -4.59
N TRP A 721 -4.34 22.53 -5.11
CA TRP A 721 -5.11 21.59 -4.32
C TRP A 721 -4.21 20.54 -3.66
N SER A 722 -3.30 19.90 -4.41
CA SER A 722 -2.40 18.88 -3.88
C SER A 722 -1.40 19.49 -2.89
N LEU A 723 -0.88 20.69 -3.16
CA LEU A 723 -0.08 21.43 -2.21
C LEU A 723 -0.87 21.78 -0.94
N GLY A 724 -2.09 22.30 -1.09
CA GLY A 724 -2.96 22.65 0.04
C GLY A 724 -3.32 21.45 0.90
N LEU A 725 -3.65 20.32 0.26
CA LEU A 725 -3.93 19.06 0.95
C LEU A 725 -2.68 18.52 1.67
N GLY A 726 -1.51 18.54 1.01
CA GLY A 726 -0.24 18.13 1.61
C GLY A 726 0.12 18.98 2.83
N VAL A 727 0.00 20.31 2.73
CA VAL A 727 0.22 21.23 3.86
C VAL A 727 -0.76 20.94 4.99
N SER A 728 -2.05 20.71 4.70
CA SER A 728 -3.04 20.37 5.73
C SER A 728 -2.77 19.04 6.42
N ILE A 729 -2.26 18.02 5.70
CA ILE A 729 -1.86 16.75 6.31
C ILE A 729 -0.67 16.95 7.26
N VAL A 730 0.33 17.75 6.85
CA VAL A 730 1.49 18.07 7.70
C VAL A 730 1.06 18.85 8.94
N LEU A 731 0.14 19.83 8.79
CA LEU A 731 -0.42 20.59 9.90
C LEU A 731 -1.24 19.70 10.84
N LEU A 732 -2.07 18.80 10.30
CA LEU A 732 -2.83 17.83 11.08
C LEU A 732 -1.89 16.94 11.89
N TYR A 733 -0.88 16.37 11.25
CA TYR A 733 0.13 15.54 11.91
C TYR A 733 0.85 16.31 13.02
N GLY A 734 1.29 17.54 12.75
CA GLY A 734 1.93 18.41 13.74
C GLY A 734 1.01 18.77 14.92
N ALA A 735 -0.27 19.04 14.66
CA ALA A 735 -1.26 19.30 15.70
C ALA A 735 -1.53 18.07 16.56
N CYS A 736 -1.68 16.88 15.95
CA CYS A 736 -1.83 15.62 16.68
C CYS A 736 -0.61 15.33 17.57
N LEU A 737 0.60 15.53 17.05
CA LEU A 737 1.83 15.33 17.83
C LEU A 737 1.96 16.36 18.96
N GLY A 738 1.68 17.63 18.68
CA GLY A 738 1.74 18.71 19.68
C GLY A 738 0.75 18.51 20.82
N LEU A 739 -0.50 18.15 20.52
CA LEU A 739 -1.51 17.85 21.53
C LEU A 739 -1.15 16.59 22.33
N LEU A 740 -0.60 15.56 21.67
CA LEU A 740 -0.14 14.35 22.36
C LEU A 740 0.97 14.64 23.37
N ILE A 741 1.91 15.53 23.04
CA ILE A 741 2.97 15.98 23.97
C ILE A 741 2.36 16.67 25.21
N GLN A 742 1.22 17.35 25.06
CA GLN A 742 0.46 17.96 26.16
C GLN A 742 -0.46 16.97 26.89
N GLY A 743 -0.39 15.67 26.58
CA GLY A 743 -1.24 14.64 27.20
C GLY A 743 -2.65 14.54 26.61
N LEU A 744 -2.94 15.17 25.47
CA LEU A 744 -4.24 15.06 24.80
C LEU A 744 -4.12 14.29 23.49
N TRP A 745 -4.70 13.10 23.44
CA TRP A 745 -4.83 12.31 22.23
C TRP A 745 -6.01 12.80 21.37
N VAL A 746 -5.76 12.95 20.07
CA VAL A 746 -6.76 13.31 19.07
C VAL A 746 -6.66 12.38 17.85
N PRO A 747 -7.78 12.04 17.19
CA PRO A 747 -7.80 11.04 16.13
C PRO A 747 -7.13 11.54 14.84
N LEU A 748 -5.90 11.08 14.57
CA LEU A 748 -5.15 11.42 13.36
C LEU A 748 -5.73 10.76 12.10
N VAL A 749 -5.93 9.44 12.13
CA VAL A 749 -6.34 8.66 10.95
C VAL A 749 -7.76 9.04 10.50
N PRO A 750 -8.78 9.08 11.38
CA PRO A 750 -10.11 9.56 11.00
C PRO A 750 -10.10 11.00 10.46
N ALA A 751 -9.36 11.91 11.09
CA ALA A 751 -9.28 13.30 10.61
C ALA A 751 -8.62 13.40 9.23
N ALA A 752 -7.57 12.62 8.96
CA ALA A 752 -6.93 12.56 7.66
C ALA A 752 -7.87 12.00 6.59
N LEU A 753 -8.61 10.93 6.90
CA LEU A 753 -9.62 10.34 6.02
C LEU A 753 -10.77 11.32 5.73
N ALA A 754 -11.23 12.07 6.74
CA ALA A 754 -12.28 13.08 6.56
C ALA A 754 -11.79 14.28 5.74
N LEU A 755 -10.55 14.75 5.97
CA LEU A 755 -9.90 15.80 5.18
C LEU A 755 -9.79 15.38 3.70
N VAL A 756 -9.20 14.21 3.44
CA VAL A 756 -8.98 13.71 2.07
C VAL A 756 -10.31 13.37 1.41
N GLY A 757 -11.20 12.66 2.09
CA GLY A 757 -12.51 12.27 1.59
C GLY A 757 -13.40 13.46 1.26
N SER A 758 -13.46 14.48 2.12
CA SER A 758 -14.19 15.72 1.85
C SER A 758 -13.58 16.48 0.67
N SER A 759 -12.25 16.63 0.65
CA SER A 759 -11.53 17.37 -0.39
C SER A 759 -11.65 16.73 -1.77
N SER A 760 -11.41 15.42 -1.87
CA SER A 760 -11.54 14.63 -3.10
C SER A 760 -13.00 14.47 -3.51
N GLY A 761 -13.93 14.28 -2.56
CA GLY A 761 -15.36 14.20 -2.83
C GLY A 761 -15.93 15.49 -3.43
N LEU A 762 -15.47 16.66 -2.95
CA LEU A 762 -15.87 17.95 -3.53
C LEU A 762 -15.26 18.18 -4.91
N LEU A 763 -14.01 17.78 -5.09
CA LEU A 763 -13.31 17.86 -6.37
C LEU A 763 -14.00 16.97 -7.40
N LEU A 764 -14.35 15.73 -7.02
CA LEU A 764 -15.12 14.78 -7.82
C LEU A 764 -16.54 15.29 -8.09
N TYR A 765 -17.26 15.82 -7.09
CA TYR A 765 -18.58 16.42 -7.29
C TYR A 765 -18.53 17.58 -8.29
N ARG A 766 -17.49 18.43 -8.21
CA ARG A 766 -17.27 19.51 -9.18
C ARG A 766 -16.95 18.96 -10.57
N VAL A 767 -16.09 17.95 -10.66
CA VAL A 767 -15.73 17.31 -11.93
C VAL A 767 -16.91 16.53 -12.54
N GLN A 768 -17.80 15.99 -11.70
CA GLN A 768 -18.96 15.17 -12.08
C GLN A 768 -20.22 16.00 -12.39
N LYS A 769 -20.43 17.13 -11.71
CA LYS A 769 -21.52 18.08 -12.02
C LYS A 769 -21.16 19.05 -13.15
N ASN A 770 -19.86 19.33 -13.33
CA ASN A 770 -19.34 19.91 -14.56
C ASN A 770 -19.07 18.85 -15.63
N ARG A 771 -19.46 17.58 -15.40
CA ARG A 771 -19.42 16.56 -16.44
C ARG A 771 -20.66 16.73 -17.31
N PRO A 772 -20.48 17.11 -18.58
CA PRO A 772 -21.49 16.91 -19.59
C PRO A 772 -22.26 15.57 -19.51
N ALA A 773 -23.59 15.57 -19.70
CA ALA A 773 -24.39 14.34 -19.91
C ALA A 773 -24.09 13.72 -21.28
#